data_AF-A0A7W3PH30-F1
#
_entry.id   AF-A0A7W3PH30-F1
#
_cell.length_a   1.000
_cell.length_b   1.000
_cell.length_c   1.000
_cell.angle_alpha   90.00
_cell.angle_beta   90.00
_cell.angle_gamma   90.00
#
_symmetry.space_group_name_H-M   'P 1'
#
loop_
_entity.id
_entity.type
_entity.pdbx_description
1 polymer ?
#
loop_
_entity_poly.entity_id
_entity_poly.type
_entity_poly.pdbx_seq_one_letter_code
_entity_poly.pdbx_strand_id
1 'polypeptide(L)'
;MAAALSLGLVVPGVAAATTPAGPAAPPSGTATGAYFFPYFTGESTADGETISFAVSDGPDPLEWTTLNGGEPVLTSDLGTRGLRDPFLIRGGDGTYYLLATDLQIYGGGNFGDAQETGSRSIMVWESTDLVDWGEQREIELAPENAGNLWAPEAYWDEAAGEFVVYWASALYPDDVPPAERDIRDSYQRMLYATTTDFETFSEPRPWIDEPQGDGLGMIDSTVQEEGGVYYRLTKDESYMGMRQESSTDLRRTQGVSDGDGWDLIKERVGFGQPNPWGGTFTGGEGPTLFPSLTDDRWFLLQDQPSYHGGQGYMLFETDDLSSGEWTANLDAILPASPRHGTVLPITAEERERLLAAYPPAETPVQEHTLEVDAAAAGTQMSDDLYGVFYEDINYAADGGLYAELVRNRSFEFAATDNASFTGMTGWDVVQRRGSTGTAVVGSERGEWLNASNRASLTIQADGPGVGVRNAGFNDGLAIEKRKKYDFSVFARAERGQRLAVSLESPDGGTTYASTTVQVNGSDRWRKHTATLTANRTVTDARLVVTGGARGTLRLDMVSLFPRDTWVGPVNGRSALRADLAQKVAELEPSFLRFPGGCVTNVGTFDTYLESDGADRRRTYQWKETIGPVEERPTNWNFWGYNQTYGLGYLEYFEFAEDLGATPLPVLSVGANGCGSTIPEMTDDVRIDRWVQDTVDLIEFANGSVRTKWGKVRASLGHPEPFGLRYIGLGNEENTDTFQANFPRFRDAVEAAHPEVTVISNSGPDDAGARFDELWEFNREQGVAMVDEHYYNDPSWFLSNTERYDSYDREGPHVFLGEYASRGNAWSNALSEAAYMTGIERNADLVELASYAPMFANEDHVQWSPDMMWFDNDESWGSTSYWTQKMFMTNTGDEVVPSTHDGPEETPADLSGGVFLSTWNTRAAYDDVVVTDNASGDVLFSDSFDDASGWDPQSGSWAVADGEYVQSAGNVTDARSIITDAYAKDWDNYTLELDARKLGGSEAFLIGFAAGGRDDFYWWNLGGWNNTRQALQRADNSSANEVAAVEGHAMQTGRDYHVKIVVSGRTIRLYLDGALQMTYTEPATESLYQVVTRDERTGDLVLKVVNPYESVARTSVSVAGAEVRSRVEVTEMAGAPSARNTKTQPERVVPVEGRTRLDVSRSGGGSAFTYDFPAHSVTFLRLQER
;
A
#
# COMPACT_ATOMS: atom_id res chain seq x y z
N MET A 1 -64.79 -9.01 -54.53
CA MET A 1 -64.40 -10.07 -55.49
C MET A 1 -64.18 -11.33 -54.67
N ALA A 2 -64.75 -12.44 -55.12
CA ALA A 2 -64.93 -13.67 -54.36
C ALA A 2 -63.68 -14.60 -54.35
N ALA A 3 -63.81 -15.62 -53.49
CA ALA A 3 -63.09 -16.91 -53.38
C ALA A 3 -61.97 -16.96 -52.31
N ALA A 4 -62.13 -17.63 -51.15
CA ALA A 4 -62.37 -19.08 -50.89
C ALA A 4 -61.09 -19.92 -51.09
N LEU A 5 -60.66 -20.88 -50.25
CA LEU A 5 -61.15 -21.48 -49.01
C LEU A 5 -60.03 -22.42 -48.46
N SER A 6 -60.16 -22.78 -47.18
CA SER A 6 -59.90 -24.08 -46.52
C SER A 6 -58.76 -24.24 -45.50
N LEU A 7 -59.24 -24.59 -44.30
CA LEU A 7 -58.68 -24.92 -42.98
C LEU A 7 -57.77 -26.18 -43.00
N GLY A 8 -56.95 -26.51 -42.00
CA GLY A 8 -56.67 -25.93 -40.67
C GLY A 8 -55.94 -26.94 -39.77
N LEU A 9 -55.37 -26.47 -38.65
CA LEU A 9 -55.23 -27.21 -37.38
C LEU A 9 -54.81 -26.22 -36.29
N VAL A 10 -55.64 -26.09 -35.25
CA VAL A 10 -55.41 -25.28 -34.05
C VAL A 10 -55.22 -26.24 -32.88
N VAL A 11 -54.15 -26.02 -32.10
CA VAL A 11 -54.02 -26.45 -30.70
C VAL A 11 -53.85 -25.15 -29.89
N PRO A 12 -54.58 -24.96 -28.77
CA PRO A 12 -54.57 -23.69 -28.05
C PRO A 12 -53.31 -23.54 -27.19
N GLY A 13 -52.63 -22.40 -27.33
CA GLY A 13 -51.65 -21.92 -26.38
C GLY A 13 -52.35 -21.37 -25.13
N VAL A 14 -51.90 -21.83 -23.97
CA VAL A 14 -52.33 -21.37 -22.65
C VAL A 14 -51.76 -19.97 -22.41
N ALA A 15 -52.63 -19.05 -22.01
CA ALA A 15 -52.25 -17.72 -21.54
C ALA A 15 -51.45 -17.85 -20.23
N ALA A 16 -50.22 -17.36 -20.22
CA ALA A 16 -49.46 -17.16 -19.00
C ALA A 16 -50.13 -16.05 -18.18
N ALA A 17 -50.47 -16.37 -16.94
CA ALA A 17 -50.84 -15.39 -15.94
C ALA A 17 -49.60 -14.57 -15.60
N THR A 18 -49.72 -13.24 -15.67
CA THR A 18 -48.73 -12.30 -15.14
C THR A 18 -48.80 -12.33 -13.62
N THR A 19 -47.74 -12.81 -12.97
CA THR A 19 -47.43 -12.58 -11.56
C THR A 19 -46.92 -11.15 -11.37
N PRO A 20 -47.39 -10.37 -10.38
CA PRO A 20 -46.74 -9.13 -9.98
C PRO A 20 -45.39 -9.45 -9.30
N ALA A 21 -44.38 -8.63 -9.57
CA ALA A 21 -43.05 -8.67 -8.97
C ALA A 21 -43.08 -8.15 -7.53
N GLY A 22 -42.07 -8.55 -6.74
CA GLY A 22 -41.94 -8.21 -5.33
C GLY A 22 -41.50 -6.79 -5.02
N PRO A 23 -41.00 -6.48 -3.81
CA PRO A 23 -40.86 -5.11 -3.36
C PRO A 23 -39.66 -4.59 -4.13
N ALA A 24 -39.90 -3.58 -4.95
CA ALA A 24 -38.87 -3.08 -5.83
C ALA A 24 -37.69 -2.58 -4.97
N ALA A 25 -36.60 -3.36 -4.95
CA ALA A 25 -35.29 -2.76 -5.15
C ALA A 25 -35.43 -1.78 -6.32
N PRO A 26 -34.84 -0.57 -6.25
CA PRO A 26 -34.82 0.30 -7.41
C PRO A 26 -34.38 -0.56 -8.61
N PRO A 27 -35.05 -0.44 -9.77
CA PRO A 27 -34.84 -1.37 -10.87
C PRO A 27 -33.35 -1.51 -11.12
N SER A 28 -32.84 -2.76 -11.09
CA SER A 28 -31.46 -3.06 -11.46
C SER A 28 -31.19 -2.38 -12.81
N GLY A 29 -30.36 -1.34 -12.77
CA GLY A 29 -30.07 -0.49 -13.92
C GLY A 29 -30.27 1.02 -13.80
N THR A 30 -30.54 1.61 -12.62
CA THR A 30 -30.34 3.07 -12.45
C THR A 30 -29.03 3.34 -11.72
N ALA A 31 -27.98 3.67 -12.48
CA ALA A 31 -26.67 4.14 -12.01
C ALA A 31 -26.70 5.50 -11.26
N THR A 32 -27.81 5.80 -10.57
CA THR A 32 -28.11 7.07 -9.90
C THR A 32 -28.65 6.87 -8.48
N GLY A 33 -28.49 5.67 -7.88
CA GLY A 33 -28.82 5.41 -6.48
C GLY A 33 -27.65 5.72 -5.55
N ALA A 34 -27.87 5.58 -4.24
CA ALA A 34 -26.84 5.61 -3.21
C ALA A 34 -27.22 4.68 -2.05
N TYR A 35 -26.43 4.66 -0.99
CA TYR A 35 -26.70 3.94 0.23
C TYR A 35 -26.88 4.89 1.41
N PHE A 36 -27.71 4.48 2.38
CA PHE A 36 -27.89 5.14 3.66
C PHE A 36 -27.48 4.18 4.78
N PHE A 37 -26.72 4.68 5.75
CA PHE A 37 -26.13 3.87 6.81
C PHE A 37 -26.37 4.52 8.18
N PRO A 38 -27.43 4.13 8.90
CA PRO A 38 -27.52 4.33 10.33
C PRO A 38 -26.60 3.39 11.12
N TYR A 39 -25.86 3.96 12.07
CA TYR A 39 -24.89 3.26 12.92
C TYR A 39 -24.78 3.95 14.29
N PHE A 40 -24.13 3.30 15.26
CA PHE A 40 -23.66 3.92 16.52
C PHE A 40 -22.13 3.82 16.61
N THR A 41 -21.48 4.49 17.56
CA THR A 41 -20.00 4.60 17.59
C THR A 41 -19.32 3.79 18.68
N GLY A 42 -20.07 3.26 19.64
CA GLY A 42 -19.60 2.33 20.66
C GLY A 42 -19.73 2.86 22.09
N GLU A 43 -19.26 2.10 23.07
CA GLU A 43 -19.39 2.40 24.51
C GLU A 43 -18.21 3.19 25.10
N SER A 44 -17.38 3.82 24.28
CA SER A 44 -16.19 4.56 24.75
C SER A 44 -16.48 6.01 25.16
N THR A 45 -17.58 6.59 24.69
CA THR A 45 -17.96 7.99 24.95
C THR A 45 -19.41 8.08 25.44
N ALA A 46 -19.76 9.20 26.08
CA ALA A 46 -21.09 9.39 26.69
C ALA A 46 -22.24 9.42 25.68
N ASP A 47 -21.93 9.75 24.43
CA ASP A 47 -22.82 9.84 23.29
C ASP A 47 -22.64 8.68 22.31
N GLY A 48 -21.70 7.75 22.53
CA GLY A 48 -21.41 6.73 21.53
C GLY A 48 -22.48 5.67 21.35
N GLU A 49 -23.38 5.52 22.33
CA GLU A 49 -24.58 4.66 22.30
C GLU A 49 -25.82 5.47 21.88
N THR A 50 -25.69 6.19 20.76
CA THR A 50 -26.73 6.94 20.07
C THR A 50 -26.61 6.72 18.56
N ILE A 51 -27.63 7.08 17.76
CA ILE A 51 -27.63 6.75 16.33
C ILE A 51 -27.16 7.95 15.50
N SER A 52 -26.10 7.73 14.74
CA SER A 52 -25.54 8.61 13.72
C SER A 52 -25.85 8.09 12.32
N PHE A 53 -25.73 8.95 11.31
CA PHE A 53 -26.07 8.63 9.93
C PHE A 53 -24.93 8.93 8.96
N ALA A 54 -24.81 8.13 7.90
CA ALA A 54 -23.96 8.39 6.75
C ALA A 54 -24.67 8.05 5.43
N VAL A 55 -24.20 8.61 4.33
CA VAL A 55 -24.63 8.26 2.96
C VAL A 55 -23.42 7.97 2.08
N SER A 56 -23.54 7.05 1.14
CA SER A 56 -22.48 6.83 0.16
C SER A 56 -22.46 7.94 -0.90
N ASP A 57 -21.30 8.15 -1.52
CA ASP A 57 -21.14 9.07 -2.64
C ASP A 57 -21.54 8.42 -3.96
N GLY A 58 -22.86 8.27 -4.15
CA GLY A 58 -23.44 7.61 -5.32
C GLY A 58 -23.55 6.10 -5.12
N PRO A 59 -23.58 5.30 -6.20
CA PRO A 59 -23.95 3.89 -6.13
C PRO A 59 -22.82 2.96 -5.66
N ASP A 60 -21.65 3.49 -5.31
CA ASP A 60 -20.50 2.75 -4.81
C ASP A 60 -20.45 2.84 -3.27
N PRO A 61 -20.48 1.72 -2.52
CA PRO A 61 -20.49 1.71 -1.06
C PRO A 61 -19.07 1.81 -0.43
N LEU A 62 -18.05 2.14 -1.22
CA LEU A 62 -16.67 2.23 -0.73
C LEU A 62 -16.31 3.56 -0.07
N GLU A 63 -17.13 4.60 -0.25
CA GLU A 63 -16.90 5.92 0.37
C GLU A 63 -18.20 6.49 0.94
N TRP A 64 -18.11 6.99 2.18
CA TRP A 64 -19.25 7.46 2.96
C TRP A 64 -19.04 8.89 3.45
N THR A 65 -20.05 9.73 3.23
CA THR A 65 -20.19 11.04 3.85
C THR A 65 -20.98 10.92 5.14
N THR A 66 -20.34 11.20 6.29
CA THR A 66 -21.04 11.33 7.58
C THR A 66 -21.96 12.56 7.57
N LEU A 67 -23.19 12.39 8.07
CA LEU A 67 -24.21 13.43 8.12
C LEU A 67 -24.20 14.18 9.46
N ASN A 68 -24.93 15.30 9.50
CA ASN A 68 -25.16 16.11 10.71
C ASN A 68 -23.86 16.58 11.42
N GLY A 69 -22.81 16.85 10.64
CA GLY A 69 -21.50 17.21 11.20
C GLY A 69 -20.83 16.12 12.04
N GLY A 70 -21.28 14.86 11.96
CA GLY A 70 -20.81 13.77 12.82
C GLY A 70 -21.57 13.63 14.14
N GLU A 71 -22.49 14.55 14.45
CA GLU A 71 -23.29 14.49 15.67
C GLU A 71 -24.45 13.50 15.53
N PRO A 72 -24.83 12.80 16.62
CA PRO A 72 -25.98 11.89 16.61
C PRO A 72 -27.28 12.55 16.14
N VAL A 73 -28.08 11.80 15.38
CA VAL A 73 -29.39 12.25 14.89
C VAL A 73 -30.53 11.74 15.77
N LEU A 74 -30.45 10.50 16.27
CA LEU A 74 -31.45 9.94 17.18
C LEU A 74 -30.83 9.57 18.53
N THR A 75 -31.48 10.02 19.60
CA THR A 75 -31.12 9.77 21.00
C THR A 75 -32.34 9.20 21.74
N SER A 76 -32.11 8.50 22.86
CA SER A 76 -33.19 7.94 23.68
C SER A 76 -33.31 8.61 25.05
N ASP A 77 -34.53 9.02 25.40
CA ASP A 77 -34.91 9.37 26.78
C ASP A 77 -35.66 8.22 27.49
N LEU A 78 -35.91 7.12 26.78
CA LEU A 78 -36.65 5.94 27.22
C LEU A 78 -35.71 4.77 27.59
N GLY A 79 -36.25 3.74 28.26
CA GLY A 79 -35.50 2.55 28.64
C GLY A 79 -34.20 2.83 29.40
N THR A 80 -33.13 2.19 28.95
CA THR A 80 -31.75 2.37 29.43
C THR A 80 -31.10 3.65 28.95
N ARG A 81 -31.70 4.35 27.97
CA ARG A 81 -31.21 5.56 27.27
C ARG A 81 -30.06 5.34 26.28
N GLY A 82 -29.53 4.13 26.17
CA GLY A 82 -28.58 3.78 25.11
C GLY A 82 -29.29 3.15 23.91
N LEU A 83 -28.80 3.47 22.72
CA LEU A 83 -29.27 2.92 21.45
C LEU A 83 -28.12 2.21 20.75
N ARG A 84 -28.27 0.91 20.54
CA ARG A 84 -27.29 0.05 19.85
C ARG A 84 -27.97 -0.70 18.71
N ASP A 85 -27.15 -1.21 17.80
CA ASP A 85 -27.57 -2.10 16.73
C ASP A 85 -28.73 -1.55 15.85
N PRO A 86 -28.65 -0.31 15.32
CA PRO A 86 -29.71 0.24 14.48
C PRO A 86 -29.96 -0.60 13.23
N PHE A 87 -31.22 -1.02 13.07
CA PHE A 87 -31.72 -1.69 11.87
C PHE A 87 -32.75 -0.86 11.12
N LEU A 88 -32.61 -0.73 9.81
CA LEU A 88 -33.51 0.07 8.98
C LEU A 88 -34.12 -0.75 7.85
N ILE A 89 -35.44 -0.73 7.74
CA ILE A 89 -36.18 -1.39 6.66
C ILE A 89 -37.29 -0.50 6.09
N ARG A 90 -37.56 -0.69 4.80
CA ARG A 90 -38.71 -0.09 4.12
C ARG A 90 -39.87 -1.10 4.05
N GLY A 91 -41.03 -0.71 4.57
CA GLY A 91 -42.27 -1.49 4.48
C GLY A 91 -42.90 -1.47 3.09
N GLY A 92 -43.86 -2.38 2.86
CA GLY A 92 -44.57 -2.49 1.59
C GLY A 92 -45.45 -1.28 1.23
N ASP A 93 -45.76 -0.41 2.18
CA ASP A 93 -46.46 0.86 1.99
C ASP A 93 -45.51 2.05 1.70
N GLY A 94 -44.20 1.81 1.76
CA GLY A 94 -43.14 2.79 1.54
C GLY A 94 -42.64 3.48 2.81
N THR A 95 -43.20 3.19 3.99
CA THR A 95 -42.76 3.72 5.30
C THR A 95 -41.44 3.08 5.72
N TYR A 96 -40.52 3.87 6.27
CA TYR A 96 -39.26 3.43 6.85
C TYR A 96 -39.41 3.19 8.34
N TYR A 97 -38.91 2.05 8.82
CA TYR A 97 -38.89 1.67 10.23
C TYR A 97 -37.45 1.52 10.68
N LEU A 98 -37.06 2.29 11.70
CA LEU A 98 -35.76 2.14 12.35
C LEU A 98 -35.98 1.44 13.69
N LEU A 99 -35.27 0.34 13.91
CA LEU A 99 -35.24 -0.45 15.12
C LEU A 99 -33.88 -0.26 15.81
N ALA A 100 -33.84 -0.36 17.14
CA ALA A 100 -32.58 -0.40 17.88
C ALA A 100 -32.73 -1.21 19.17
N THR A 101 -31.61 -1.76 19.64
CA THR A 101 -31.45 -2.35 20.97
C THR A 101 -31.50 -1.24 22.04
N ASP A 102 -32.32 -1.42 23.06
CA ASP A 102 -32.31 -0.60 24.27
C ASP A 102 -31.19 -1.06 25.23
N LEU A 103 -29.99 -0.50 25.09
CA LEU A 103 -28.85 -0.86 25.93
C LEU A 103 -27.85 0.28 26.10
N GLN A 104 -27.52 0.60 27.35
CA GLN A 104 -26.44 1.50 27.75
C GLN A 104 -25.38 0.75 28.56
N ILE A 105 -24.15 0.70 28.07
CA ILE A 105 -22.97 0.14 28.74
C ILE A 105 -22.05 1.25 29.26
N TYR A 106 -21.96 2.37 28.56
CA TYR A 106 -21.14 3.50 28.97
C TYR A 106 -21.51 3.99 30.38
N GLY A 107 -20.52 4.29 31.20
CA GLY A 107 -20.73 4.79 32.57
C GLY A 107 -20.89 3.71 33.65
N GLY A 108 -20.59 2.44 33.34
CA GLY A 108 -20.39 1.37 34.34
C GLY A 108 -21.33 0.15 34.22
N GLY A 109 -21.94 -0.09 33.06
CA GLY A 109 -22.68 -1.32 32.77
C GLY A 109 -21.75 -2.52 32.50
N ASN A 110 -22.27 -3.74 32.69
CA ASN A 110 -21.58 -4.99 32.39
C ASN A 110 -22.40 -5.82 31.41
N PHE A 111 -21.79 -6.33 30.35
CA PHE A 111 -22.46 -7.19 29.36
C PHE A 111 -23.00 -8.49 29.98
N GLY A 112 -22.41 -9.02 31.05
CA GLY A 112 -22.98 -10.18 31.78
C GLY A 112 -24.36 -9.86 32.35
N ASP A 113 -24.45 -8.81 33.16
CA ASP A 113 -25.70 -8.34 33.77
C ASP A 113 -26.75 -7.99 32.70
N ALA A 114 -26.30 -7.41 31.58
CA ALA A 114 -27.16 -7.06 30.45
C ALA A 114 -27.73 -8.29 29.73
N GLN A 115 -27.05 -9.43 29.72
CA GLN A 115 -27.57 -10.70 29.18
C GLN A 115 -28.54 -11.39 30.14
N GLU A 116 -28.31 -11.27 31.45
CA GLU A 116 -29.06 -11.99 32.47
C GLU A 116 -30.35 -11.26 32.85
N THR A 117 -30.28 -9.92 32.91
CA THR A 117 -31.31 -9.05 33.50
C THR A 117 -31.48 -7.69 32.80
N GLY A 118 -31.00 -7.56 31.57
CA GLY A 118 -31.07 -6.33 30.78
C GLY A 118 -32.47 -6.02 30.22
N SER A 119 -32.51 -5.04 29.31
CA SER A 119 -33.75 -4.64 28.65
C SER A 119 -34.30 -5.75 27.76
N ARG A 120 -35.63 -5.88 27.74
CA ARG A 120 -36.38 -6.79 26.88
C ARG A 120 -37.11 -6.04 25.75
N SER A 121 -36.74 -4.78 25.56
CA SER A 121 -37.44 -3.84 24.68
C SER A 121 -36.68 -3.61 23.38
N ILE A 122 -37.43 -3.41 22.29
CA ILE A 122 -36.94 -2.74 21.08
C ILE A 122 -37.32 -1.26 21.12
N MET A 123 -36.48 -0.43 20.54
CA MET A 123 -36.78 0.97 20.25
C MET A 123 -37.18 1.13 18.78
N VAL A 124 -38.27 1.83 18.50
CA VAL A 124 -38.81 1.97 17.14
C VAL A 124 -39.09 3.42 16.78
N TRP A 125 -38.66 3.83 15.59
CA TRP A 125 -39.07 5.07 14.91
C TRP A 125 -39.64 4.76 13.53
N GLU A 126 -40.48 5.68 13.04
CA GLU A 126 -41.03 5.65 11.69
C GLU A 126 -40.67 6.93 10.94
N SER A 127 -40.42 6.82 9.64
CA SER A 127 -40.28 7.98 8.76
C SER A 127 -40.86 7.68 7.38
N THR A 128 -41.34 8.71 6.69
CA THR A 128 -41.76 8.58 5.28
C THR A 128 -40.71 9.09 4.30
N ASP A 129 -39.62 9.67 4.80
CA ASP A 129 -38.59 10.30 3.97
C ASP A 129 -37.17 10.28 4.53
N LEU A 130 -36.91 9.47 5.57
CA LEU A 130 -35.62 9.31 6.26
C LEU A 130 -35.13 10.56 7.02
N VAL A 131 -35.90 11.66 6.97
CA VAL A 131 -35.55 12.92 7.63
C VAL A 131 -36.50 13.18 8.79
N ASP A 132 -37.80 13.21 8.53
CA ASP A 132 -38.79 13.48 9.56
C ASP A 132 -39.12 12.16 10.29
N TRP A 133 -38.49 11.95 11.45
CA TRP A 133 -38.73 10.80 12.31
C TRP A 133 -39.88 11.04 13.29
N GLY A 134 -40.76 10.05 13.43
CA GLY A 134 -41.87 10.05 14.38
C GLY A 134 -41.43 9.95 15.84
N GLU A 135 -42.42 9.88 16.75
CA GLU A 135 -42.15 9.70 18.18
C GLU A 135 -41.50 8.34 18.45
N GLN A 136 -40.45 8.31 19.29
CA GLN A 136 -39.80 7.08 19.74
C GLN A 136 -40.80 6.20 20.50
N ARG A 137 -40.83 4.90 20.19
CA ARG A 137 -41.60 3.90 20.94
C ARG A 137 -40.67 2.86 21.56
N GLU A 138 -40.82 2.63 22.86
CA GLU A 138 -40.21 1.49 23.58
C GLU A 138 -41.23 0.35 23.64
N ILE A 139 -40.89 -0.81 23.06
CA ILE A 139 -41.79 -1.96 22.97
C ILE A 139 -41.13 -3.17 23.63
N GLU A 140 -41.63 -3.56 24.81
CA GLU A 140 -41.20 -4.79 25.48
C GLU A 140 -41.71 -6.00 24.69
N LEU A 141 -40.80 -6.69 24.00
CA LEU A 141 -41.13 -7.77 23.06
C LEU A 141 -40.61 -9.13 23.51
N ALA A 142 -39.46 -9.19 24.20
CA ALA A 142 -38.90 -10.47 24.65
C ALA A 142 -39.76 -11.08 25.78
N PRO A 143 -39.88 -12.42 25.84
CA PRO A 143 -40.69 -13.09 26.86
C PRO A 143 -40.19 -12.83 28.29
N GLU A 144 -41.04 -12.98 29.30
CA GLU A 144 -40.71 -12.67 30.71
C GLU A 144 -39.49 -13.46 31.24
N ASN A 145 -39.27 -14.66 30.70
CA ASN A 145 -38.14 -15.52 31.06
C ASN A 145 -36.85 -15.20 30.27
N ALA A 146 -36.87 -14.22 29.36
CA ALA A 146 -35.66 -13.73 28.69
C ALA A 146 -34.84 -12.82 29.61
N GLY A 147 -33.53 -12.82 29.45
CA GLY A 147 -32.62 -11.89 30.11
C GLY A 147 -32.36 -10.60 29.33
N ASN A 148 -32.53 -10.61 28.00
CA ASN A 148 -32.24 -9.49 27.12
C ASN A 148 -33.03 -9.55 25.80
N LEU A 149 -32.98 -8.46 25.03
CA LEU A 149 -33.33 -8.39 23.60
C LEU A 149 -32.24 -7.60 22.88
N TRP A 150 -31.45 -8.24 22.02
CA TRP A 150 -30.34 -7.60 21.29
C TRP A 150 -30.42 -7.77 19.78
N ALA A 151 -29.84 -6.81 19.06
CA ALA A 151 -29.71 -6.74 17.61
C ALA A 151 -31.01 -7.07 16.85
N PRO A 152 -32.11 -6.31 17.07
CA PRO A 152 -33.36 -6.55 16.37
C PRO A 152 -33.25 -6.17 14.89
N GLU A 153 -33.46 -7.14 14.00
CA GLU A 153 -33.63 -6.91 12.56
C GLU A 153 -35.03 -7.37 12.10
N ALA A 154 -35.40 -7.00 10.88
CA ALA A 154 -36.68 -7.38 10.30
C ALA A 154 -36.56 -7.68 8.80
N TYR A 155 -37.42 -8.57 8.30
CA TYR A 155 -37.55 -8.85 6.87
C TYR A 155 -39.02 -8.74 6.46
N TRP A 156 -39.31 -8.07 5.35
CA TRP A 156 -40.67 -7.94 4.82
C TRP A 156 -41.04 -9.18 4.00
N ASP A 157 -41.94 -10.03 4.53
CA ASP A 157 -42.49 -11.15 3.78
C ASP A 157 -43.71 -10.69 2.99
N GLU A 158 -43.50 -10.47 1.69
CA GLU A 158 -44.57 -10.06 0.78
C GLU A 158 -45.72 -11.05 0.63
N ALA A 159 -45.43 -12.35 0.68
CA ALA A 159 -46.44 -13.37 0.47
C ALA A 159 -47.44 -13.38 1.64
N ALA A 160 -46.96 -13.08 2.85
CA ALA A 160 -47.76 -12.94 4.05
C ALA A 160 -48.27 -11.51 4.29
N GLY A 161 -47.59 -10.49 3.74
CA GLY A 161 -47.90 -9.08 3.94
C GLY A 161 -47.59 -8.60 5.36
N GLU A 162 -46.54 -9.13 5.98
CA GLU A 162 -46.11 -8.84 7.35
C GLU A 162 -44.57 -8.83 7.43
N PHE A 163 -44.03 -8.15 8.45
CA PHE A 163 -42.63 -8.24 8.82
C PHE A 163 -42.38 -9.49 9.67
N VAL A 164 -41.26 -10.17 9.43
CA VAL A 164 -40.65 -11.14 10.34
C VAL A 164 -39.54 -10.40 11.08
N VAL A 165 -39.75 -10.10 12.36
CA VAL A 165 -38.80 -9.39 13.23
C VAL A 165 -38.07 -10.41 14.07
N TYR A 166 -36.74 -10.37 14.12
CA TYR A 166 -35.90 -11.36 14.78
C TYR A 166 -34.77 -10.71 15.58
N TRP A 167 -34.37 -11.33 16.68
CA TRP A 167 -33.43 -10.78 17.66
C TRP A 167 -32.81 -11.89 18.52
N ALA A 168 -31.76 -11.57 19.28
CA ALA A 168 -31.14 -12.49 20.24
C ALA A 168 -31.66 -12.30 21.67
N SER A 169 -31.94 -13.40 22.37
CA SER A 169 -32.29 -13.42 23.80
C SER A 169 -31.73 -14.65 24.52
N ALA A 170 -31.14 -14.46 25.70
CA ALA A 170 -30.86 -15.54 26.63
C ALA A 170 -32.17 -15.96 27.34
N LEU A 171 -32.58 -17.21 27.16
CA LEU A 171 -33.82 -17.74 27.76
C LEU A 171 -33.53 -18.57 29.00
N TYR A 172 -34.24 -18.30 30.09
CA TYR A 172 -34.10 -19.02 31.35
C TYR A 172 -35.35 -19.86 31.63
N PRO A 173 -35.27 -20.94 32.42
CA PRO A 173 -36.46 -21.63 32.91
C PRO A 173 -37.39 -20.68 33.68
N ASP A 174 -38.71 -20.83 33.52
CA ASP A 174 -39.71 -19.93 34.13
C ASP A 174 -39.64 -19.88 35.67
N ASP A 175 -39.03 -20.86 36.32
CA ASP A 175 -38.87 -20.95 37.77
C ASP A 175 -37.56 -20.31 38.29
N VAL A 176 -36.68 -19.83 37.42
CA VAL A 176 -35.43 -19.14 37.80
C VAL A 176 -35.67 -17.63 37.89
N PRO A 177 -35.60 -17.02 39.09
CA PRO A 177 -35.80 -15.58 39.26
C PRO A 177 -34.62 -14.79 38.67
N PRO A 178 -34.82 -13.52 38.23
CA PRO A 178 -33.77 -12.71 37.60
C PRO A 178 -32.44 -12.62 38.37
N ALA A 179 -32.49 -12.54 39.70
CA ALA A 179 -31.29 -12.43 40.54
C ALA A 179 -30.47 -13.74 40.66
N GLU A 180 -30.99 -14.86 40.15
CA GLU A 180 -30.32 -16.17 40.13
C GLU A 180 -29.96 -16.61 38.72
N ARG A 181 -30.18 -15.78 37.71
CA ARG A 181 -29.78 -16.06 36.33
C ARG A 181 -28.26 -15.96 36.21
N ASP A 182 -27.64 -16.94 35.57
CA ASP A 182 -26.24 -16.92 35.16
C ASP A 182 -26.22 -17.30 33.67
N ILE A 183 -25.62 -16.45 32.82
CA ILE A 183 -25.54 -16.73 31.38
C ILE A 183 -24.86 -18.07 31.10
N ARG A 184 -23.95 -18.55 31.96
CA ARG A 184 -23.29 -19.86 31.81
C ARG A 184 -24.23 -21.06 31.94
N ASP A 185 -25.38 -20.89 32.59
CA ASP A 185 -26.43 -21.91 32.70
C ASP A 185 -27.46 -21.82 31.54
N SER A 186 -27.31 -20.85 30.65
CA SER A 186 -28.08 -20.70 29.42
C SER A 186 -27.17 -20.30 28.24
N TYR A 187 -27.72 -19.61 27.24
CA TYR A 187 -27.03 -19.05 26.07
C TYR A 187 -28.04 -18.22 25.26
N GLN A 188 -27.53 -17.38 24.36
CA GLN A 188 -28.33 -16.58 23.44
C GLN A 188 -29.01 -17.43 22.36
N ARG A 189 -30.30 -17.19 22.14
CA ARG A 189 -31.10 -17.82 21.07
C ARG A 189 -31.66 -16.74 20.17
N MET A 190 -31.70 -17.01 18.86
CA MET A 190 -32.43 -16.15 17.96
C MET A 190 -33.93 -16.44 18.08
N LEU A 191 -34.71 -15.42 18.38
CA LEU A 191 -36.17 -15.42 18.39
C LEU A 191 -36.71 -14.68 17.17
N TYR A 192 -37.97 -14.93 16.83
CA TYR A 192 -38.72 -14.09 15.90
C TYR A 192 -40.18 -13.91 16.32
N ALA A 193 -40.78 -12.80 15.88
CA ALA A 193 -42.20 -12.51 15.91
C ALA A 193 -42.62 -11.86 14.58
N THR A 194 -43.93 -11.81 14.30
CA THR A 194 -44.44 -11.10 13.12
C THR A 194 -45.27 -9.88 13.49
N THR A 195 -45.22 -8.85 12.65
CA THR A 195 -46.00 -7.61 12.82
C THR A 195 -46.34 -7.00 11.47
N THR A 196 -47.36 -6.16 11.41
CA THR A 196 -47.68 -5.35 10.22
C THR A 196 -47.42 -3.87 10.42
N ASP A 197 -47.19 -3.43 11.66
CA ASP A 197 -47.22 -2.01 12.04
C ASP A 197 -46.14 -1.62 13.06
N PHE A 198 -45.35 -2.57 13.58
CA PHE A 198 -44.43 -2.36 14.70
C PHE A 198 -45.11 -1.76 15.93
N GLU A 199 -46.39 -2.08 16.15
CA GLU A 199 -47.13 -1.81 17.38
C GLU A 199 -47.65 -3.09 18.02
N THR A 200 -48.19 -3.98 17.20
CA THR A 200 -48.73 -5.27 17.64
C THR A 200 -47.89 -6.40 17.05
N PHE A 201 -47.44 -7.30 17.90
CA PHE A 201 -46.59 -8.44 17.52
C PHE A 201 -47.29 -9.76 17.81
N SER A 202 -46.97 -10.78 17.01
CA SER A 202 -47.27 -12.16 17.37
C SER A 202 -46.49 -12.58 18.62
N GLU A 203 -46.89 -13.69 19.24
CA GLU A 203 -46.10 -14.31 20.30
C GLU A 203 -44.69 -14.70 19.77
N PRO A 204 -43.60 -14.32 20.47
CA PRO A 204 -42.24 -14.69 20.10
C PRO A 204 -42.02 -16.21 20.01
N ARG A 205 -41.19 -16.65 19.07
CA ARG A 205 -40.85 -18.07 18.87
C ARG A 205 -39.36 -18.24 18.61
N PRO A 206 -38.74 -19.34 19.07
CA PRO A 206 -37.38 -19.69 18.68
C PRO A 206 -37.23 -19.82 17.16
N TRP A 207 -36.21 -19.16 16.62
CA TRP A 207 -35.74 -19.29 15.24
C TRP A 207 -34.46 -20.13 15.16
N ILE A 208 -33.51 -19.84 16.05
CA ILE A 208 -32.27 -20.62 16.24
C ILE A 208 -32.14 -20.97 17.72
N ASP A 209 -32.05 -22.26 18.01
CA ASP A 209 -31.87 -22.82 19.35
C ASP A 209 -30.75 -23.86 19.33
N GLU A 210 -29.51 -23.39 19.15
CA GLU A 210 -28.31 -24.23 19.08
C GLU A 210 -27.26 -23.78 20.12
N PRO A 211 -26.96 -24.60 21.15
CA PRO A 211 -25.90 -24.30 22.09
C PRO A 211 -24.53 -24.52 21.43
N GLN A 212 -23.64 -23.54 21.58
CA GLN A 212 -22.27 -23.55 21.05
C GLN A 212 -21.20 -23.74 22.14
N GLY A 213 -21.63 -23.86 23.40
CA GLY A 213 -20.79 -24.05 24.57
C GLY A 213 -21.49 -23.55 25.83
N ASP A 214 -20.81 -23.62 26.97
CA ASP A 214 -21.35 -23.08 28.23
C ASP A 214 -21.48 -21.55 28.11
N GLY A 215 -22.72 -21.05 28.08
CA GLY A 215 -23.02 -19.62 27.90
C GLY A 215 -22.91 -19.10 26.47
N LEU A 216 -22.64 -19.96 25.47
CA LEU A 216 -22.39 -19.55 24.08
C LEU A 216 -23.50 -20.03 23.16
N GLY A 217 -24.04 -19.11 22.36
CA GLY A 217 -25.09 -19.39 21.38
C GLY A 217 -24.82 -18.74 20.03
N MET A 218 -25.91 -18.30 19.40
CA MET A 218 -25.88 -17.57 18.13
C MET A 218 -26.62 -16.25 18.25
N ILE A 219 -26.02 -15.17 17.77
CA ILE A 219 -26.53 -13.80 17.84
C ILE A 219 -26.30 -13.06 16.52
N ASP A 220 -26.80 -11.83 16.41
CA ASP A 220 -26.53 -10.89 15.32
C ASP A 220 -26.78 -11.52 13.94
N SER A 221 -28.06 -11.69 13.58
CA SER A 221 -28.44 -12.20 12.27
C SER A 221 -28.76 -11.08 11.31
N THR A 222 -28.40 -11.27 10.03
CA THR A 222 -28.93 -10.49 8.91
C THR A 222 -29.38 -11.40 7.77
N VAL A 223 -30.39 -10.99 7.01
CA VAL A 223 -31.03 -11.81 5.96
C VAL A 223 -31.22 -11.06 4.66
N GLN A 224 -30.88 -11.70 3.54
CA GLN A 224 -31.21 -11.25 2.19
C GLN A 224 -31.82 -12.39 1.34
N GLU A 225 -32.57 -12.03 0.31
CA GLU A 225 -33.17 -12.98 -0.64
C GLU A 225 -32.63 -12.75 -2.05
N GLU A 226 -32.20 -13.83 -2.70
CA GLU A 226 -31.80 -13.83 -4.09
C GLU A 226 -32.33 -15.08 -4.80
N GLY A 227 -33.08 -14.87 -5.90
CA GLY A 227 -33.51 -15.96 -6.76
C GLY A 227 -34.47 -16.98 -6.12
N GLY A 228 -35.21 -16.58 -5.08
CA GLY A 228 -36.13 -17.40 -4.29
C GLY A 228 -35.45 -18.13 -3.13
N VAL A 229 -34.20 -17.80 -2.81
CA VAL A 229 -33.42 -18.39 -1.72
C VAL A 229 -33.05 -17.29 -0.73
N TYR A 230 -33.35 -17.52 0.54
CA TYR A 230 -32.89 -16.68 1.63
C TYR A 230 -31.50 -17.10 2.03
N TYR A 231 -30.62 -16.11 2.23
CA TYR A 231 -29.30 -16.25 2.80
C TYR A 231 -29.29 -15.51 4.12
N ARG A 232 -28.79 -16.15 5.17
CA ARG A 232 -28.56 -15.50 6.45
C ARG A 232 -27.11 -15.62 6.87
N LEU A 233 -26.59 -14.56 7.48
CA LEU A 233 -25.36 -14.61 8.25
C LEU A 233 -25.70 -14.38 9.71
N THR A 234 -25.13 -15.22 10.57
CA THR A 234 -25.35 -15.14 12.02
C THR A 234 -24.02 -15.34 12.73
N LYS A 235 -23.75 -14.56 13.78
CA LYS A 235 -22.58 -14.72 14.63
C LYS A 235 -22.70 -15.99 15.47
N ASP A 236 -21.64 -16.78 15.46
CA ASP A 236 -21.44 -17.93 16.33
C ASP A 236 -20.43 -17.56 17.43
N GLU A 237 -20.87 -17.61 18.68
CA GLU A 237 -20.06 -17.19 19.83
C GLU A 237 -18.94 -18.18 20.18
N SER A 238 -18.93 -19.41 19.66
CA SER A 238 -17.84 -20.38 19.93
C SER A 238 -16.51 -20.04 19.27
N TYR A 239 -16.56 -19.32 18.14
CA TYR A 239 -15.37 -18.85 17.44
C TYR A 239 -15.42 -17.36 17.09
N MET A 240 -16.43 -16.64 17.59
CA MET A 240 -16.61 -15.20 17.41
C MET A 240 -16.58 -14.78 15.95
N GLY A 241 -17.37 -15.45 15.11
CA GLY A 241 -17.38 -15.17 13.68
C GLY A 241 -18.68 -15.63 13.00
N MET A 242 -18.77 -15.34 11.71
CA MET A 242 -20.02 -15.54 10.96
C MET A 242 -20.14 -16.96 10.39
N ARG A 243 -21.34 -17.52 10.55
CA ARG A 243 -21.86 -18.68 9.82
C ARG A 243 -22.85 -18.19 8.76
N GLN A 244 -22.67 -18.61 7.51
CA GLN A 244 -23.58 -18.33 6.42
C GLN A 244 -24.39 -19.59 6.06
N GLU A 245 -25.69 -19.40 5.90
CA GLU A 245 -26.65 -20.48 5.64
C GLU A 245 -27.69 -20.05 4.60
N SER A 246 -28.36 -21.03 3.99
CA SER A 246 -29.44 -20.77 3.03
C SER A 246 -30.71 -21.57 3.31
N SER A 247 -31.85 -21.05 2.89
CA SER A 247 -33.15 -21.72 2.97
C SER A 247 -34.12 -21.17 1.92
N THR A 248 -35.03 -21.99 1.42
CA THR A 248 -36.17 -21.52 0.60
C THR A 248 -37.36 -21.06 1.45
N ASP A 249 -37.23 -21.09 2.78
CA ASP A 249 -38.25 -20.68 3.74
C ASP A 249 -37.59 -19.89 4.88
N LEU A 250 -37.88 -18.60 4.95
CA LEU A 250 -37.36 -17.66 5.96
C LEU A 250 -37.67 -18.12 7.40
N ARG A 251 -38.85 -18.71 7.63
CA ARG A 251 -39.29 -19.09 8.98
C ARG A 251 -38.83 -20.49 9.39
N ARG A 252 -38.03 -21.15 8.55
CA ARG A 252 -37.44 -22.45 8.90
C ARG A 252 -36.53 -22.26 10.11
N THR A 253 -36.70 -23.12 11.11
CA THR A 253 -35.92 -23.09 12.34
C THR A 253 -34.61 -23.86 12.20
N GLN A 254 -33.69 -23.64 13.14
CA GLN A 254 -32.42 -24.35 13.27
C GLN A 254 -32.22 -24.77 14.73
N GLY A 255 -32.11 -26.08 14.99
CA GLY A 255 -31.89 -26.63 16.33
C GLY A 255 -33.13 -26.71 17.24
N VAL A 256 -34.29 -26.26 16.76
CA VAL A 256 -35.54 -26.19 17.54
C VAL A 256 -36.27 -27.54 17.53
N SER A 257 -36.20 -28.29 16.43
CA SER A 257 -36.89 -29.57 16.24
C SER A 257 -36.06 -30.53 15.38
N ASP A 258 -36.14 -31.83 15.68
CA ASP A 258 -35.36 -32.85 14.97
C ASP A 258 -35.56 -32.79 13.44
N GLY A 259 -34.50 -32.45 12.70
CA GLY A 259 -34.50 -32.39 11.24
C GLY A 259 -34.97 -31.06 10.64
N ASP A 260 -35.16 -30.03 11.47
CA ASP A 260 -35.14 -28.65 10.98
C ASP A 260 -33.73 -28.23 10.56
N GLY A 261 -33.64 -27.06 9.95
CA GLY A 261 -32.35 -26.47 9.64
C GLY A 261 -32.27 -25.81 8.27
N TRP A 262 -31.53 -24.71 8.26
CA TRP A 262 -31.02 -24.09 7.05
C TRP A 262 -29.83 -24.91 6.54
N ASP A 263 -29.59 -24.85 5.24
CA ASP A 263 -28.45 -25.51 4.62
C ASP A 263 -27.19 -24.67 4.87
N LEU A 264 -26.23 -25.20 5.64
CA LEU A 264 -24.95 -24.56 5.90
C LEU A 264 -24.16 -24.36 4.60
N ILE A 265 -23.75 -23.13 4.32
CA ILE A 265 -22.86 -22.78 3.22
C ILE A 265 -21.42 -22.77 3.70
N LYS A 266 -21.13 -21.94 4.72
CA LYS A 266 -19.78 -21.74 5.23
C LYS A 266 -19.77 -21.26 6.68
N GLU A 267 -18.77 -21.69 7.42
CA GLU A 267 -18.44 -21.15 8.74
C GLU A 267 -17.17 -20.30 8.64
N ARG A 268 -16.98 -19.37 9.58
CA ARG A 268 -15.79 -18.49 9.61
C ARG A 268 -15.67 -17.64 8.34
N VAL A 269 -16.79 -17.08 7.90
CA VAL A 269 -16.81 -16.17 6.75
C VAL A 269 -15.82 -15.01 6.99
N GLY A 270 -14.99 -14.72 5.99
CA GLY A 270 -13.95 -13.67 6.06
C GLY A 270 -12.64 -14.06 6.77
N PHE A 271 -12.57 -15.19 7.49
CA PHE A 271 -11.36 -15.53 8.26
C PHE A 271 -10.12 -15.68 7.39
N GLY A 272 -9.01 -15.08 7.83
CA GLY A 272 -7.71 -15.13 7.15
C GLY A 272 -7.55 -14.12 6.02
N GLN A 273 -8.61 -13.36 5.68
CA GLN A 273 -8.48 -12.18 4.81
C GLN A 273 -7.62 -11.12 5.51
N PRO A 274 -6.83 -10.31 4.78
CA PRO A 274 -6.12 -9.19 5.38
C PRO A 274 -7.10 -8.19 6.00
N ASN A 275 -6.67 -7.47 7.04
CA ASN A 275 -7.41 -6.33 7.56
C ASN A 275 -6.65 -5.00 7.32
N PRO A 276 -7.31 -3.83 7.36
CA PRO A 276 -6.67 -2.55 7.08
C PRO A 276 -5.59 -2.13 8.10
N TRP A 277 -5.48 -2.84 9.22
CA TRP A 277 -4.65 -2.46 10.37
C TRP A 277 -3.40 -3.34 10.53
N GLY A 278 -2.98 -4.04 9.46
CA GLY A 278 -1.70 -4.77 9.42
C GLY A 278 -1.75 -6.21 9.94
N GLY A 279 -2.94 -6.84 9.95
CA GLY A 279 -3.15 -8.23 10.37
C GLY A 279 -4.12 -8.99 9.46
N THR A 280 -4.75 -10.03 10.00
CA THR A 280 -5.80 -10.80 9.34
C THR A 280 -7.10 -10.72 10.12
N PHE A 281 -8.23 -10.80 9.43
CA PHE A 281 -9.55 -10.96 10.05
C PHE A 281 -9.64 -12.32 10.75
N THR A 282 -9.84 -12.33 12.06
CA THR A 282 -9.86 -13.54 12.90
C THR A 282 -11.17 -13.74 13.65
N GLY A 283 -12.14 -12.86 13.44
CA GLY A 283 -13.42 -12.83 14.13
C GLY A 283 -14.12 -11.50 13.92
N GLY A 284 -15.44 -11.48 14.07
CA GLY A 284 -16.24 -10.27 13.94
C GLY A 284 -17.68 -10.47 14.38
N GLU A 285 -18.42 -9.37 14.43
CA GLU A 285 -19.80 -9.28 14.89
C GLU A 285 -20.64 -8.32 14.05
N GLY A 286 -21.94 -8.26 14.33
CA GLY A 286 -22.88 -7.33 13.68
C GLY A 286 -22.84 -7.32 12.15
N PRO A 287 -23.15 -8.43 11.47
CA PRO A 287 -23.11 -8.47 10.01
C PRO A 287 -24.22 -7.60 9.41
N THR A 288 -23.92 -6.89 8.32
CA THR A 288 -24.97 -6.32 7.44
C THR A 288 -24.67 -6.68 5.99
N LEU A 289 -25.67 -7.25 5.31
CA LEU A 289 -25.55 -7.78 3.96
C LEU A 289 -26.41 -6.95 3.00
N PHE A 290 -25.84 -6.46 1.89
CA PHE A 290 -26.55 -5.60 0.94
C PHE A 290 -26.05 -5.77 -0.50
N PRO A 291 -26.92 -5.55 -1.52
CA PRO A 291 -26.55 -5.73 -2.92
C PRO A 291 -25.79 -4.53 -3.48
N SER A 292 -24.96 -4.77 -4.49
CA SER A 292 -24.39 -3.75 -5.36
C SER A 292 -25.47 -3.02 -6.16
N LEU A 293 -25.32 -1.71 -6.33
CA LEU A 293 -26.18 -0.89 -7.19
C LEU A 293 -25.70 -0.83 -8.65
N THR A 294 -24.49 -1.32 -8.93
CA THR A 294 -23.83 -1.17 -10.23
C THR A 294 -23.63 -2.49 -10.99
N ASP A 295 -23.59 -3.61 -10.29
CA ASP A 295 -23.29 -4.94 -10.84
C ASP A 295 -23.96 -6.06 -9.99
N ASP A 296 -23.60 -7.32 -10.27
CA ASP A 296 -24.18 -8.49 -9.62
C ASP A 296 -23.50 -8.83 -8.26
N ARG A 297 -22.60 -7.98 -7.75
CA ARG A 297 -21.91 -8.22 -6.48
C ARG A 297 -22.81 -8.03 -5.27
N TRP A 298 -22.39 -8.65 -4.18
CA TRP A 298 -22.93 -8.45 -2.84
C TRP A 298 -21.83 -7.97 -1.90
N PHE A 299 -22.22 -7.14 -0.95
CA PHE A 299 -21.36 -6.56 0.06
C PHE A 299 -21.79 -7.00 1.45
N LEU A 300 -20.81 -7.21 2.32
CA LEU A 300 -21.00 -7.59 3.71
C LEU A 300 -20.10 -6.69 4.57
N LEU A 301 -20.67 -5.94 5.52
CA LEU A 301 -19.87 -5.35 6.60
C LEU A 301 -19.87 -6.29 7.81
N GLN A 302 -18.71 -6.49 8.42
CA GLN A 302 -18.55 -7.18 9.71
C GLN A 302 -17.68 -6.34 10.63
N ASP A 303 -18.11 -6.15 11.88
CA ASP A 303 -17.37 -5.38 12.86
C ASP A 303 -16.25 -6.22 13.49
N GLN A 304 -14.98 -5.80 13.33
CA GLN A 304 -13.81 -6.39 13.99
C GLN A 304 -13.35 -5.45 15.13
N PRO A 305 -13.88 -5.60 16.35
CA PRO A 305 -13.44 -4.83 17.51
C PRO A 305 -11.98 -5.13 17.91
N SER A 306 -11.41 -4.29 18.77
CA SER A 306 -9.98 -4.35 19.18
C SER A 306 -9.56 -5.68 19.80
N TYR A 307 -10.44 -6.31 20.58
CA TYR A 307 -10.19 -7.65 21.15
C TYR A 307 -10.22 -8.79 20.11
N HIS A 308 -10.59 -8.50 18.86
CA HIS A 308 -10.43 -9.39 17.71
C HIS A 308 -9.29 -8.95 16.77
N GLY A 309 -8.45 -7.99 17.17
CA GLY A 309 -7.33 -7.51 16.37
C GLY A 309 -7.72 -6.54 15.24
N GLY A 310 -8.89 -5.91 15.32
CA GLY A 310 -9.33 -4.87 14.40
C GLY A 310 -9.60 -3.52 15.08
N GLN A 311 -10.13 -2.55 14.34
CA GLN A 311 -10.50 -1.25 14.90
C GLN A 311 -11.96 -0.84 14.59
N GLY A 312 -12.74 -1.69 13.92
CA GLY A 312 -14.08 -1.35 13.46
C GLY A 312 -14.60 -2.26 12.36
N TYR A 313 -15.59 -1.77 11.61
CA TYR A 313 -16.12 -2.45 10.44
C TYR A 313 -15.08 -2.71 9.35
N MET A 314 -15.25 -3.86 8.70
CA MET A 314 -14.59 -4.23 7.46
C MET A 314 -15.64 -4.54 6.40
N LEU A 315 -15.42 -4.05 5.17
CA LEU A 315 -16.23 -4.40 4.01
C LEU A 315 -15.65 -5.64 3.33
N PHE A 316 -16.53 -6.58 2.99
CA PHE A 316 -16.24 -7.75 2.18
C PHE A 316 -17.14 -7.76 0.95
N GLU A 317 -16.67 -8.36 -0.13
CA GLU A 317 -17.42 -8.50 -1.38
C GLU A 317 -17.41 -9.94 -1.93
N THR A 318 -18.48 -10.29 -2.66
CA THR A 318 -18.61 -11.54 -3.39
C THR A 318 -19.42 -11.37 -4.67
N ASP A 319 -19.07 -12.13 -5.71
CA ASP A 319 -19.86 -12.24 -6.95
C ASP A 319 -20.91 -13.37 -6.87
N ASP A 320 -20.91 -14.19 -5.82
CA ASP A 320 -21.77 -15.36 -5.68
C ASP A 320 -22.09 -15.64 -4.20
N LEU A 321 -23.27 -15.21 -3.75
CA LEU A 321 -23.76 -15.48 -2.39
C LEU A 321 -23.79 -16.97 -2.05
N SER A 322 -24.00 -17.85 -3.03
CA SER A 322 -24.08 -19.30 -2.79
C SER A 322 -22.73 -19.95 -2.50
N SER A 323 -21.62 -19.26 -2.79
CA SER A 323 -20.26 -19.77 -2.60
C SER A 323 -19.81 -19.72 -1.13
N GLY A 324 -20.25 -18.70 -0.39
CA GLY A 324 -19.68 -18.33 0.91
C GLY A 324 -18.25 -17.77 0.81
N GLU A 325 -17.70 -17.56 -0.38
CA GLU A 325 -16.38 -16.94 -0.56
C GLU A 325 -16.53 -15.43 -0.58
N TRP A 326 -15.83 -14.78 0.36
CA TRP A 326 -15.87 -13.34 0.60
C TRP A 326 -14.45 -12.81 0.64
N THR A 327 -14.20 -11.74 -0.12
CA THR A 327 -12.88 -11.07 -0.18
C THR A 327 -12.95 -9.76 0.57
N ALA A 328 -11.98 -9.48 1.44
CA ALA A 328 -11.93 -8.19 2.13
C ALA A 328 -11.61 -7.06 1.15
N ASN A 329 -12.38 -5.99 1.19
CA ASN A 329 -12.12 -4.77 0.45
C ASN A 329 -11.45 -3.75 1.38
N LEU A 330 -10.13 -3.66 1.29
CA LEU A 330 -9.30 -2.81 2.16
C LEU A 330 -9.37 -1.32 1.79
N ASP A 331 -10.03 -0.99 0.68
CA ASP A 331 -10.10 0.37 0.15
C ASP A 331 -11.31 1.15 0.68
N ALA A 332 -12.24 0.48 1.36
CA ALA A 332 -13.44 1.07 1.92
C ALA A 332 -13.11 2.11 3.00
N ILE A 333 -13.54 3.37 2.80
CA ILE A 333 -13.51 4.43 3.80
C ILE A 333 -14.88 4.52 4.44
N LEU A 334 -14.99 3.90 5.61
CA LEU A 334 -16.19 3.94 6.42
C LEU A 334 -16.21 5.21 7.30
N PRO A 335 -17.37 5.59 7.87
CA PRO A 335 -17.44 6.65 8.87
C PRO A 335 -16.47 6.44 10.05
N ALA A 336 -16.32 7.45 10.91
CA ALA A 336 -15.49 7.32 12.11
C ALA A 336 -16.14 6.33 13.11
N SER A 337 -15.50 5.17 13.31
CA SER A 337 -15.88 4.12 14.27
C SER A 337 -17.34 3.63 14.20
N PRO A 338 -17.93 3.32 13.02
CA PRO A 338 -19.26 2.75 12.95
C PRO A 338 -19.29 1.36 13.58
N ARG A 339 -20.36 1.06 14.29
CA ARG A 339 -20.66 -0.21 14.94
C ARG A 339 -22.07 -0.66 14.55
N HIS A 340 -22.24 -1.98 14.37
CA HIS A 340 -23.51 -2.72 14.24
C HIS A 340 -24.67 -1.88 13.66
N GLY A 341 -24.84 -1.83 12.34
CA GLY A 341 -25.74 -0.89 11.67
C GLY A 341 -26.18 -1.45 10.32
N THR A 342 -27.13 -0.79 9.66
CA THR A 342 -27.73 -1.31 8.42
C THR A 342 -27.42 -0.45 7.22
N VAL A 343 -27.01 -1.06 6.12
CA VAL A 343 -26.84 -0.38 4.84
C VAL A 343 -28.08 -0.57 3.96
N LEU A 344 -28.81 0.52 3.69
CA LEU A 344 -30.02 0.50 2.88
C LEU A 344 -29.79 1.21 1.52
N PRO A 345 -30.09 0.57 0.38
CA PRO A 345 -30.16 1.26 -0.90
C PRO A 345 -31.24 2.35 -0.92
N ILE A 346 -30.86 3.55 -1.34
CA ILE A 346 -31.73 4.74 -1.45
C ILE A 346 -31.62 5.39 -2.84
N THR A 347 -32.60 6.24 -3.17
CA THR A 347 -32.58 7.04 -4.40
C THR A 347 -31.66 8.27 -4.26
N ALA A 348 -31.17 8.81 -5.39
CA ALA A 348 -30.47 10.09 -5.40
C ALA A 348 -31.29 11.23 -4.75
N GLU A 349 -32.62 11.25 -4.94
CA GLU A 349 -33.48 12.27 -4.34
C GLU A 349 -33.56 12.15 -2.81
N GLU A 350 -33.55 10.92 -2.27
CA GLU A 350 -33.46 10.67 -0.82
C GLU A 350 -32.10 11.07 -0.27
N ARG A 351 -31.01 10.78 -0.99
CA ARG A 351 -29.65 11.22 -0.61
C ARG A 351 -29.55 12.74 -0.52
N GLU A 352 -30.01 13.45 -1.54
CA GLU A 352 -29.98 14.92 -1.54
C GLU A 352 -30.85 15.51 -0.42
N ARG A 353 -31.96 14.86 -0.07
CA ARG A 353 -32.79 15.27 1.06
C ARG A 353 -32.08 15.09 2.39
N LEU A 354 -31.40 13.96 2.58
CA LEU A 354 -30.60 13.68 3.76
C LEU A 354 -29.45 14.69 3.93
N LEU A 355 -28.70 14.97 2.85
CA LEU A 355 -27.64 15.99 2.87
C LEU A 355 -28.16 17.40 3.16
N ALA A 356 -29.35 17.75 2.66
CA ALA A 356 -29.96 19.05 2.93
C ALA A 356 -30.46 19.19 4.38
N ALA A 357 -30.95 18.11 4.99
CA ALA A 357 -31.47 18.11 6.36
C ALA A 357 -30.36 17.96 7.40
N TYR A 358 -29.36 17.14 7.10
CA TYR A 358 -28.26 16.75 7.97
C TYR A 358 -26.92 17.01 7.24
N PRO A 359 -26.56 18.27 7.00
CA PRO A 359 -25.36 18.59 6.24
C PRO A 359 -24.10 18.01 6.90
N PRO A 360 -23.10 17.58 6.11
CA PRO A 360 -21.79 17.24 6.65
C PRO A 360 -21.16 18.46 7.33
N ALA A 361 -20.11 18.24 8.12
CA ALA A 361 -19.38 19.34 8.76
C ALA A 361 -18.86 20.30 7.69
N GLU A 362 -19.04 21.61 7.90
CA GLU A 362 -18.47 22.61 7.00
C GLU A 362 -16.94 22.53 7.08
N THR A 363 -16.29 22.36 5.92
CA THR A 363 -14.83 22.46 5.84
C THR A 363 -14.41 23.87 6.26
N PRO A 364 -13.52 24.01 7.27
CA PRO A 364 -13.04 25.32 7.69
C PRO A 364 -12.42 26.08 6.51
N VAL A 365 -12.52 27.41 6.50
CA VAL A 365 -11.85 28.26 5.50
C VAL A 365 -10.83 29.14 6.21
N GLN A 366 -9.58 29.08 5.75
CA GLN A 366 -8.50 29.96 6.20
C GLN A 366 -8.14 30.97 5.11
N GLU A 367 -7.83 32.20 5.52
CA GLU A 367 -7.49 33.29 4.61
C GLU A 367 -5.97 33.40 4.46
N HIS A 368 -5.47 33.46 3.22
CA HIS A 368 -4.06 33.59 2.88
C HIS A 368 -3.86 34.71 1.86
N THR A 369 -2.61 35.15 1.72
CA THR A 369 -2.18 36.05 0.64
C THR A 369 -0.99 35.46 -0.09
N LEU A 370 -0.93 35.71 -1.40
CA LEU A 370 0.18 35.32 -2.25
C LEU A 370 0.53 36.48 -3.19
N GLU A 371 1.75 36.98 -3.07
CA GLU A 371 2.28 38.06 -3.88
C GLU A 371 3.31 37.49 -4.87
N VAL A 372 3.11 37.71 -6.17
CA VAL A 372 3.97 37.23 -7.25
C VAL A 372 4.57 38.43 -7.98
N ASP A 373 5.90 38.52 -8.06
CA ASP A 373 6.60 39.58 -8.79
C ASP A 373 7.08 39.09 -10.16
N ALA A 374 6.19 39.10 -11.15
CA ALA A 374 6.51 38.67 -12.50
C ALA A 374 7.42 39.65 -13.27
N ALA A 375 7.78 40.81 -12.69
CA ALA A 375 8.74 41.74 -13.27
C ALA A 375 10.15 41.62 -12.66
N ALA A 376 10.28 40.95 -11.52
CA ALA A 376 11.58 40.63 -10.94
C ALA A 376 12.33 39.62 -11.81
N ALA A 377 13.67 39.65 -11.72
CA ALA A 377 14.49 38.60 -12.29
C ALA A 377 14.25 37.32 -11.47
N GLY A 378 13.87 36.24 -12.13
CA GLY A 378 13.73 34.95 -11.52
C GLY A 378 15.01 34.13 -11.57
N THR A 379 14.89 32.90 -11.10
CA THR A 379 15.99 31.94 -11.03
C THR A 379 15.81 30.89 -12.11
N GLN A 380 16.82 30.70 -12.97
CA GLN A 380 16.75 29.69 -14.04
C GLN A 380 16.68 28.29 -13.44
N MET A 381 15.80 27.46 -13.99
CA MET A 381 15.64 26.08 -13.59
C MET A 381 16.50 25.17 -14.48
N SER A 382 16.95 24.04 -13.92
CA SER A 382 17.58 22.99 -14.72
C SER A 382 16.56 22.37 -15.68
N ASP A 383 16.92 22.28 -16.97
CA ASP A 383 16.16 21.51 -17.98
C ASP A 383 16.10 20.02 -17.63
N ASP A 384 17.00 19.55 -16.76
CA ASP A 384 17.13 18.16 -16.33
C ASP A 384 16.55 17.89 -14.93
N LEU A 385 15.79 18.84 -14.36
CA LEU A 385 15.40 18.80 -12.94
C LEU A 385 14.74 17.48 -12.54
N TYR A 386 13.78 16.97 -13.30
CA TYR A 386 13.06 15.76 -12.93
C TYR A 386 13.34 14.60 -13.88
N GLY A 387 13.73 13.47 -13.31
CA GLY A 387 13.95 12.21 -14.02
C GLY A 387 13.45 11.02 -13.23
N VAL A 388 13.84 9.83 -13.68
CA VAL A 388 13.42 8.57 -13.06
C VAL A 388 14.61 7.72 -12.63
N PHE A 389 14.44 7.06 -11.49
CA PHE A 389 15.36 6.07 -10.96
C PHE A 389 14.92 4.65 -11.33
N TYR A 390 15.86 3.81 -11.74
CA TYR A 390 15.60 2.40 -12.03
C TYR A 390 16.64 1.48 -11.40
N GLU A 391 16.15 0.62 -10.50
CA GLU A 391 16.86 -0.54 -9.97
C GLU A 391 16.02 -1.80 -10.12
N ASP A 392 16.68 -2.97 -10.19
CA ASP A 392 16.00 -4.25 -10.13
C ASP A 392 15.71 -4.62 -8.66
N ILE A 393 14.70 -3.98 -8.09
CA ILE A 393 14.07 -4.25 -6.77
C ILE A 393 12.62 -4.64 -7.01
N ASN A 394 11.98 -5.37 -6.10
CA ASN A 394 10.56 -5.74 -6.21
C ASN A 394 10.19 -6.44 -7.54
N TYR A 395 11.14 -7.22 -8.10
CA TYR A 395 11.03 -7.85 -9.43
C TYR A 395 10.81 -6.83 -10.58
N ALA A 396 11.34 -5.61 -10.46
CA ALA A 396 11.19 -4.53 -11.43
C ALA A 396 11.80 -4.84 -12.80
N ALA A 397 12.84 -5.68 -12.91
CA ALA A 397 13.35 -6.17 -14.19
C ALA A 397 12.78 -7.55 -14.52
N ASP A 398 13.34 -8.62 -13.93
CA ASP A 398 12.92 -9.99 -14.19
C ASP A 398 11.57 -10.29 -13.54
N GLY A 399 10.51 -10.36 -14.34
CA GLY A 399 9.12 -10.45 -13.86
C GLY A 399 8.35 -9.12 -13.95
N GLY A 400 9.04 -8.03 -14.26
CA GLY A 400 8.48 -6.68 -14.40
C GLY A 400 8.74 -6.09 -15.78
N LEU A 401 9.58 -5.05 -15.86
CA LEU A 401 9.85 -4.30 -17.08
C LEU A 401 10.45 -5.19 -18.19
N TYR A 402 11.19 -6.24 -17.87
CA TYR A 402 11.66 -7.20 -18.86
C TYR A 402 10.57 -8.22 -19.22
N ALA A 403 10.07 -8.21 -20.46
CA ALA A 403 8.87 -8.94 -20.87
C ALA A 403 9.01 -10.47 -21.01
N GLU A 404 10.08 -11.07 -20.48
CA GLU A 404 10.22 -12.53 -20.43
C GLU A 404 9.18 -13.12 -19.47
N LEU A 405 8.35 -14.04 -19.96
CA LEU A 405 7.34 -14.67 -19.12
C LEU A 405 7.87 -15.93 -18.41
N VAL A 406 8.97 -16.53 -18.89
CA VAL A 406 9.51 -17.76 -18.31
C VAL A 406 10.47 -17.44 -17.16
N ARG A 407 10.03 -17.76 -15.94
CA ARG A 407 10.89 -17.72 -14.75
C ARG A 407 11.95 -18.82 -14.80
N ASN A 408 13.19 -18.49 -14.42
CA ASN A 408 14.32 -19.43 -14.43
C ASN A 408 14.52 -20.10 -15.81
N ARG A 409 14.50 -19.29 -16.88
CA ARG A 409 14.56 -19.74 -18.28
C ARG A 409 15.79 -20.59 -18.64
N SER A 410 16.90 -20.41 -17.94
CA SER A 410 18.20 -21.06 -18.19
C SER A 410 18.56 -22.13 -17.15
N PHE A 411 17.67 -22.43 -16.20
CA PHE A 411 17.93 -23.40 -15.12
C PHE A 411 19.11 -23.03 -14.20
N GLU A 412 19.52 -21.76 -14.21
CA GLU A 412 20.67 -21.23 -13.48
C GLU A 412 20.32 -20.83 -12.03
N PHE A 413 19.07 -20.91 -11.60
CA PHE A 413 18.68 -20.58 -10.23
C PHE A 413 19.41 -21.48 -9.22
N ALA A 414 19.97 -20.86 -8.18
CA ALA A 414 20.78 -21.56 -7.18
C ALA A 414 20.55 -21.04 -5.76
N ALA A 415 20.85 -21.89 -4.78
CA ALA A 415 20.73 -21.58 -3.35
C ALA A 415 21.59 -20.38 -2.90
N THR A 416 22.62 -20.02 -3.68
CA THR A 416 23.46 -18.83 -3.47
C THR A 416 22.71 -17.52 -3.70
N ASP A 417 21.72 -17.56 -4.59
CA ASP A 417 20.91 -16.41 -5.00
C ASP A 417 19.73 -16.24 -4.02
N ASN A 418 19.07 -17.35 -3.68
CA ASN A 418 18.06 -17.43 -2.61
C ASN A 418 18.06 -18.84 -2.04
N ALA A 419 18.00 -19.01 -0.72
CA ALA A 419 18.12 -20.32 -0.08
C ALA A 419 17.07 -21.35 -0.53
N SER A 420 15.91 -20.90 -1.00
CA SER A 420 14.83 -21.75 -1.54
C SER A 420 15.04 -22.16 -3.00
N PHE A 421 15.97 -21.52 -3.71
CA PHE A 421 16.15 -21.72 -5.14
C PHE A 421 16.95 -22.98 -5.46
N THR A 422 16.48 -23.68 -6.49
CA THR A 422 17.13 -24.82 -7.13
C THR A 422 17.09 -24.61 -8.64
N GLY A 423 17.86 -25.39 -9.40
CA GLY A 423 17.78 -25.34 -10.86
C GLY A 423 16.38 -25.65 -11.40
N MET A 424 15.53 -26.35 -10.62
CA MET A 424 14.13 -26.66 -10.96
C MET A 424 13.13 -25.63 -10.43
N THR A 425 13.55 -24.56 -9.75
CA THR A 425 12.62 -23.52 -9.27
C THR A 425 11.82 -22.93 -10.43
N GLY A 426 10.50 -22.87 -10.28
CA GLY A 426 9.57 -22.47 -11.34
C GLY A 426 9.21 -23.57 -12.35
N TRP A 427 9.76 -24.78 -12.20
CA TRP A 427 9.56 -25.88 -13.16
C TRP A 427 9.05 -27.17 -12.50
N ASP A 428 8.01 -27.76 -13.09
CA ASP A 428 7.50 -29.09 -12.70
C ASP A 428 7.63 -30.11 -13.82
N VAL A 429 7.79 -31.38 -13.45
CA VAL A 429 7.78 -32.49 -14.41
C VAL A 429 6.36 -32.74 -14.93
N VAL A 430 6.23 -32.88 -16.25
CA VAL A 430 4.99 -33.27 -16.92
C VAL A 430 5.11 -34.70 -17.44
N GLN A 431 4.13 -35.53 -17.15
CA GLN A 431 4.05 -36.92 -17.60
C GLN A 431 2.69 -37.17 -18.23
N ARG A 432 2.66 -37.60 -19.50
CA ARG A 432 1.42 -37.81 -20.28
C ARG A 432 1.44 -39.15 -20.97
N ARG A 433 0.25 -39.58 -21.42
CA ARG A 433 0.07 -40.78 -22.27
C ARG A 433 0.57 -42.08 -21.64
N GLY A 434 0.61 -42.13 -20.30
CA GLY A 434 1.12 -43.27 -19.55
C GLY A 434 2.64 -43.44 -19.61
N SER A 435 3.37 -42.47 -20.16
CA SER A 435 4.83 -42.43 -20.13
C SER A 435 5.34 -41.81 -18.84
N THR A 436 6.44 -42.35 -18.33
CA THR A 436 7.12 -41.90 -17.12
C THR A 436 8.53 -41.43 -17.41
N GLY A 437 9.04 -40.56 -16.55
CA GLY A 437 10.40 -40.05 -16.68
C GLY A 437 10.82 -39.13 -15.56
N THR A 438 12.03 -38.59 -15.70
CA THR A 438 12.65 -37.69 -14.73
C THR A 438 13.18 -36.46 -15.45
N ALA A 439 13.23 -35.33 -14.74
CA ALA A 439 13.88 -34.11 -15.20
C ALA A 439 14.85 -33.66 -14.10
N VAL A 440 16.12 -33.44 -14.47
CA VAL A 440 17.19 -33.07 -13.53
C VAL A 440 18.03 -31.98 -14.17
N VAL A 441 18.29 -30.93 -13.42
CA VAL A 441 19.24 -29.88 -13.83
C VAL A 441 20.65 -30.30 -13.43
N GLY A 442 21.58 -30.17 -14.37
CA GLY A 442 22.99 -30.49 -14.17
C GLY A 442 23.90 -29.47 -14.83
N SER A 443 25.16 -29.46 -14.38
CA SER A 443 26.21 -28.60 -14.94
C SER A 443 27.46 -29.43 -15.27
N GLU A 444 27.47 -30.02 -16.45
CA GLU A 444 28.64 -30.75 -16.97
C GLU A 444 29.34 -29.93 -18.05
N ARG A 445 30.65 -29.71 -17.92
CA ARG A 445 31.42 -28.84 -18.84
C ARG A 445 31.30 -29.21 -20.33
N GLY A 446 31.12 -30.50 -20.64
CA GLY A 446 30.90 -30.98 -22.02
C GLY A 446 29.47 -30.76 -22.55
N GLU A 447 28.56 -30.31 -21.69
CA GLU A 447 27.15 -30.09 -21.95
C GLU A 447 26.72 -28.64 -21.80
N TRP A 448 27.58 -27.75 -21.29
CA TRP A 448 27.30 -26.32 -21.20
C TRP A 448 26.90 -25.74 -22.56
N LEU A 449 25.96 -24.79 -22.54
CA LEU A 449 25.61 -24.04 -23.74
C LEU A 449 26.79 -23.16 -24.18
N ASN A 450 27.43 -22.48 -23.21
CA ASN A 450 28.68 -21.74 -23.38
C ASN A 450 29.39 -21.56 -22.02
N ALA A 451 30.42 -20.71 -21.93
CA ALA A 451 31.17 -20.55 -20.68
C ALA A 451 30.42 -19.76 -19.59
N SER A 452 29.43 -18.95 -19.98
CA SER A 452 28.61 -18.11 -19.09
C SER A 452 27.26 -18.75 -18.73
N ASN A 453 26.78 -19.69 -19.56
CA ASN A 453 25.60 -20.52 -19.29
C ASN A 453 26.00 -21.99 -19.18
N ARG A 454 25.92 -22.50 -17.94
CA ARG A 454 26.53 -23.75 -17.48
C ARG A 454 25.52 -24.76 -16.96
N ALA A 455 24.29 -24.37 -16.66
CA ALA A 455 23.22 -25.28 -16.24
C ALA A 455 22.35 -25.68 -17.43
N SER A 456 21.87 -26.93 -17.45
CA SER A 456 20.84 -27.34 -18.40
C SER A 456 19.94 -28.42 -17.83
N LEU A 457 18.71 -28.48 -18.32
CA LEU A 457 17.74 -29.49 -17.92
C LEU A 457 17.89 -30.75 -18.75
N THR A 458 18.11 -31.89 -18.09
CA THR A 458 18.11 -33.21 -18.73
C THR A 458 16.82 -33.96 -18.39
N ILE A 459 16.07 -34.33 -19.43
CA ILE A 459 14.83 -35.10 -19.35
C ILE A 459 15.11 -36.52 -19.85
N GLN A 460 14.89 -37.50 -18.97
CA GLN A 460 14.97 -38.93 -19.28
C GLN A 460 13.55 -39.49 -19.40
N ALA A 461 13.12 -39.82 -20.62
CA ALA A 461 11.75 -40.26 -20.91
C ALA A 461 11.69 -41.72 -21.37
N ASP A 462 10.73 -42.51 -20.85
CA ASP A 462 10.45 -43.86 -21.33
C ASP A 462 9.62 -43.90 -22.63
N GLY A 463 9.04 -42.77 -23.02
CA GLY A 463 8.15 -42.59 -24.17
C GLY A 463 7.71 -41.13 -24.37
N PRO A 464 6.84 -40.86 -25.35
CA PRO A 464 6.42 -39.50 -25.70
C PRO A 464 5.51 -38.87 -24.64
N GLY A 465 5.59 -37.55 -24.47
CA GLY A 465 4.72 -36.78 -23.57
C GLY A 465 5.31 -36.52 -22.17
N VAL A 466 6.56 -36.93 -21.94
CA VAL A 466 7.35 -36.52 -20.76
C VAL A 466 8.03 -35.19 -21.06
N GLY A 467 8.01 -34.26 -20.11
CA GLY A 467 8.50 -32.91 -20.31
C GLY A 467 8.55 -32.11 -19.01
N VAL A 468 8.49 -30.79 -19.17
CA VAL A 468 8.37 -29.85 -18.05
C VAL A 468 7.30 -28.81 -18.32
N ARG A 469 6.77 -28.21 -17.25
CA ARG A 469 5.93 -27.02 -17.27
C ARG A 469 6.57 -25.91 -16.45
N ASN A 470 6.49 -24.67 -16.91
CA ASN A 470 6.92 -23.50 -16.16
C ASN A 470 5.70 -22.82 -15.50
N ALA A 471 5.89 -22.40 -14.25
CA ALA A 471 4.87 -21.72 -13.46
C ALA A 471 4.70 -20.23 -13.82
N GLY A 472 5.70 -19.60 -14.45
CA GLY A 472 5.74 -18.15 -14.63
C GLY A 472 6.22 -17.40 -13.39
N PHE A 473 5.97 -16.10 -13.38
CA PHE A 473 6.08 -15.22 -12.21
C PHE A 473 4.72 -15.16 -11.51
N ASN A 474 4.67 -14.78 -10.23
CA ASN A 474 3.42 -14.72 -9.46
C ASN A 474 2.64 -16.05 -9.54
N ASP A 475 1.36 -15.99 -9.91
CA ASP A 475 0.47 -17.14 -10.11
C ASP A 475 0.48 -17.74 -11.52
N GLY A 476 1.21 -17.19 -12.49
CA GLY A 476 1.15 -17.68 -13.87
C GLY A 476 1.80 -16.88 -14.98
N LEU A 477 1.35 -17.18 -16.19
CA LEU A 477 1.65 -16.42 -17.40
C LEU A 477 0.38 -15.68 -17.82
N ALA A 478 0.40 -14.35 -17.80
CA ALA A 478 -0.65 -13.55 -18.41
C ALA A 478 -0.64 -13.73 -19.94
N ILE A 479 -1.75 -14.23 -20.47
CA ILE A 479 -1.96 -14.37 -21.90
C ILE A 479 -3.31 -13.81 -22.31
N GLU A 480 -3.36 -13.26 -23.52
CA GLU A 480 -4.53 -12.59 -24.05
C GLU A 480 -5.03 -13.27 -25.33
N LYS A 481 -6.35 -13.39 -25.44
CA LYS A 481 -7.01 -13.99 -26.60
C LYS A 481 -6.58 -13.33 -27.91
N ARG A 482 -6.17 -14.15 -28.87
CA ARG A 482 -5.67 -13.78 -30.22
C ARG A 482 -4.30 -13.09 -30.24
N LYS A 483 -3.70 -12.77 -29.09
CA LYS A 483 -2.32 -12.28 -29.04
C LYS A 483 -1.35 -13.40 -29.34
N LYS A 484 -0.14 -13.01 -29.76
CA LYS A 484 0.91 -13.92 -30.20
C LYS A 484 2.08 -13.86 -29.25
N TYR A 485 2.67 -15.02 -29.04
CA TYR A 485 3.81 -15.21 -28.15
C TYR A 485 4.91 -15.94 -28.92
N ASP A 486 6.11 -15.39 -28.89
CA ASP A 486 7.28 -15.97 -29.53
C ASP A 486 8.02 -16.86 -28.55
N PHE A 487 8.00 -18.16 -28.84
CA PHE A 487 8.67 -19.19 -28.08
C PHE A 487 10.07 -19.43 -28.66
N SER A 488 11.07 -19.59 -27.79
CA SER A 488 12.35 -20.15 -28.16
C SER A 488 12.92 -21.11 -27.13
N VAL A 489 13.77 -22.03 -27.58
CA VAL A 489 14.46 -22.99 -26.72
C VAL A 489 15.76 -23.45 -27.37
N PHE A 490 16.82 -23.60 -26.59
CA PHE A 490 17.96 -24.40 -27.01
C PHE A 490 17.68 -25.85 -26.66
N ALA A 491 17.72 -26.73 -27.66
CA ALA A 491 17.45 -28.15 -27.46
C ALA A 491 18.54 -29.02 -28.06
N ARG A 492 18.82 -30.13 -27.37
CA ARG A 492 19.78 -31.16 -27.77
C ARG A 492 19.20 -32.54 -27.50
N ALA A 493 19.30 -33.45 -28.46
CA ALA A 493 18.88 -34.84 -28.30
C ALA A 493 19.69 -35.74 -29.25
N GLU A 494 19.94 -36.99 -28.83
CA GLU A 494 20.58 -38.02 -29.66
C GLU A 494 19.68 -38.53 -30.79
N ARG A 495 18.37 -38.50 -30.58
CA ARG A 495 17.38 -38.93 -31.55
C ARG A 495 16.53 -37.76 -31.98
N GLY A 496 16.29 -37.67 -33.29
CA GLY A 496 15.38 -36.68 -33.83
C GLY A 496 13.97 -36.89 -33.30
N GLN A 497 13.36 -35.83 -32.77
CA GLN A 497 12.03 -35.86 -32.17
C GLN A 497 11.32 -34.53 -32.34
N ARG A 498 9.99 -34.55 -32.23
CA ARG A 498 9.14 -33.36 -32.29
C ARG A 498 8.73 -32.98 -30.88
N LEU A 499 9.16 -31.81 -30.42
CA LEU A 499 8.71 -31.24 -29.16
C LEU A 499 7.30 -30.68 -29.34
N ALA A 500 6.41 -30.96 -28.39
CA ALA A 500 5.13 -30.27 -28.29
C ALA A 500 5.28 -29.13 -27.28
N VAL A 501 4.84 -27.93 -27.69
CA VAL A 501 4.88 -26.72 -26.87
C VAL A 501 3.45 -26.21 -26.74
N SER A 502 2.98 -25.95 -25.54
CA SER A 502 1.61 -25.50 -25.28
C SER A 502 1.53 -24.49 -24.14
N LEU A 503 0.49 -23.67 -24.19
CA LEU A 503 0.02 -22.86 -23.08
C LEU A 503 -1.24 -23.52 -22.54
N GLU A 504 -1.28 -23.81 -21.25
CA GLU A 504 -2.32 -24.63 -20.63
C GLU A 504 -2.79 -24.04 -19.29
N SER A 505 -3.98 -24.48 -18.82
CA SER A 505 -4.44 -24.20 -17.47
C SER A 505 -3.53 -24.85 -16.42
N PRO A 506 -3.51 -24.38 -15.16
CA PRO A 506 -2.67 -24.93 -14.09
C PRO A 506 -2.83 -26.46 -13.91
N ASP A 507 -4.07 -26.94 -14.00
CA ASP A 507 -4.42 -28.37 -13.91
C ASP A 507 -4.08 -29.18 -15.17
N GLY A 508 -3.72 -28.52 -16.27
CA GLY A 508 -3.46 -29.11 -17.58
C GLY A 508 -4.71 -29.61 -18.32
N GLY A 509 -5.91 -29.28 -17.83
CA GLY A 509 -7.19 -29.69 -18.42
C GLY A 509 -7.56 -28.93 -19.70
N THR A 510 -7.07 -27.70 -19.84
CA THR A 510 -7.36 -26.81 -20.97
C THR A 510 -6.09 -26.39 -21.69
N THR A 511 -6.11 -26.39 -23.03
CA THR A 511 -5.01 -25.86 -23.85
C THR A 511 -5.42 -24.55 -24.52
N TYR A 512 -4.72 -23.47 -24.21
CA TYR A 512 -4.95 -22.12 -24.73
C TYR A 512 -4.22 -21.85 -26.04
N ALA A 513 -3.05 -22.46 -26.23
CA ALA A 513 -2.30 -22.44 -27.48
C ALA A 513 -1.43 -23.68 -27.59
N SER A 514 -1.10 -24.12 -28.80
CA SER A 514 -0.10 -25.17 -28.99
C SER A 514 0.62 -25.04 -30.33
N THR A 515 1.84 -25.55 -30.37
CA THR A 515 2.67 -25.65 -31.57
C THR A 515 3.66 -26.81 -31.41
N THR A 516 4.49 -27.04 -32.43
CA THR A 516 5.53 -28.07 -32.36
C THR A 516 6.85 -27.60 -32.96
N VAL A 517 7.94 -28.07 -32.38
CA VAL A 517 9.31 -27.77 -32.82
C VAL A 517 10.04 -29.06 -33.18
N GLN A 518 10.77 -29.07 -34.30
CA GLN A 518 11.53 -30.23 -34.76
C GLN A 518 12.99 -30.17 -34.29
N VAL A 519 13.42 -31.19 -33.53
CA VAL A 519 14.82 -31.38 -33.11
C VAL A 519 15.44 -32.48 -33.97
N ASN A 520 16.60 -32.23 -34.57
CA ASN A 520 17.17 -33.08 -35.62
C ASN A 520 18.07 -34.23 -35.12
N GLY A 521 18.14 -34.47 -33.80
CA GLY A 521 18.86 -35.63 -33.26
C GLY A 521 20.38 -35.58 -33.43
N SER A 522 20.98 -34.40 -33.58
CA SER A 522 22.42 -34.27 -33.80
C SER A 522 23.26 -34.32 -32.54
N ASP A 523 22.61 -34.42 -31.38
CA ASP A 523 23.22 -34.27 -30.07
C ASP A 523 24.14 -33.04 -29.96
N ARG A 524 23.62 -31.89 -30.43
CA ARG A 524 24.26 -30.57 -30.30
C ARG A 524 23.20 -29.54 -29.98
N TRP A 525 23.57 -28.54 -29.16
CA TRP A 525 22.72 -27.39 -28.89
C TRP A 525 22.37 -26.66 -30.17
N ARG A 526 21.08 -26.41 -30.37
CA ARG A 526 20.55 -25.55 -31.42
C ARG A 526 19.37 -24.78 -30.87
N LYS A 527 19.33 -23.48 -31.18
CA LYS A 527 18.15 -22.64 -30.93
C LYS A 527 17.03 -23.06 -31.87
N HIS A 528 15.84 -23.18 -31.33
CA HIS A 528 14.62 -23.43 -32.05
C HIS A 528 13.59 -22.38 -31.67
N THR A 529 12.74 -22.00 -32.62
CA THR A 529 11.70 -20.99 -32.40
C THR A 529 10.34 -21.46 -32.91
N ALA A 530 9.29 -20.92 -32.32
CA ALA A 530 7.91 -21.08 -32.79
C ALA A 530 7.07 -19.89 -32.33
N THR A 531 5.86 -19.76 -32.87
CA THR A 531 4.89 -18.77 -32.42
C THR A 531 3.63 -19.47 -31.97
N LEU A 532 3.13 -19.05 -30.81
CA LEU A 532 1.86 -19.46 -30.23
C LEU A 532 0.84 -18.33 -30.45
N THR A 533 -0.43 -18.68 -30.61
CA THR A 533 -1.53 -17.71 -30.64
C THR A 533 -2.56 -18.17 -29.63
N ALA A 534 -2.76 -17.40 -28.57
CA ALA A 534 -3.67 -17.76 -27.49
C ALA A 534 -5.12 -17.69 -27.97
N ASN A 535 -5.96 -18.62 -27.51
CA ASN A 535 -7.39 -18.67 -27.84
C ASN A 535 -8.30 -18.06 -26.75
N ARG A 536 -7.73 -17.74 -25.58
CA ARG A 536 -8.39 -17.21 -24.39
C ARG A 536 -7.47 -16.19 -23.69
N THR A 537 -8.09 -15.26 -22.94
CA THR A 537 -7.40 -14.38 -21.99
C THR A 537 -7.46 -15.01 -20.61
N VAL A 538 -6.32 -15.21 -19.97
CA VAL A 538 -6.16 -15.74 -18.61
C VAL A 538 -4.85 -15.23 -18.00
N THR A 539 -4.76 -15.16 -16.68
CA THR A 539 -3.57 -14.70 -15.92
C THR A 539 -2.73 -15.87 -15.39
N ASP A 540 -3.29 -17.08 -15.39
CA ASP A 540 -2.75 -18.27 -14.71
C ASP A 540 -2.19 -19.34 -15.68
N ALA A 541 -1.86 -18.99 -16.93
CA ALA A 541 -1.41 -20.01 -17.88
C ALA A 541 -0.05 -20.62 -17.49
N ARG A 542 0.23 -21.83 -18.00
CA ARG A 542 1.49 -22.56 -17.84
C ARG A 542 2.11 -22.89 -19.19
N LEU A 543 3.41 -22.64 -19.35
CA LEU A 543 4.16 -23.04 -20.54
C LEU A 543 4.58 -24.49 -20.38
N VAL A 544 4.15 -25.37 -21.28
CA VAL A 544 4.45 -26.80 -21.25
C VAL A 544 5.30 -27.19 -22.45
N VAL A 545 6.43 -27.88 -22.22
CA VAL A 545 7.31 -28.41 -23.27
C VAL A 545 7.52 -29.91 -23.05
N THR A 546 7.05 -30.74 -23.98
CA THR A 546 7.16 -32.22 -23.88
C THR A 546 7.87 -32.85 -25.07
N GLY A 547 8.66 -33.89 -24.77
CA GLY A 547 9.38 -34.69 -25.76
C GLY A 547 8.46 -35.60 -26.58
N GLY A 548 8.87 -35.87 -27.82
CA GLY A 548 8.10 -36.67 -28.78
C GLY A 548 8.51 -38.14 -28.87
N ALA A 549 9.53 -38.57 -28.12
CA ALA A 549 10.08 -39.92 -28.18
C ALA A 549 10.70 -40.35 -26.85
N ARG A 550 10.88 -41.67 -26.69
CA ARG A 550 11.74 -42.24 -25.65
C ARG A 550 13.20 -41.80 -25.84
N GLY A 551 13.88 -41.48 -24.76
CA GLY A 551 15.31 -41.16 -24.75
C GLY A 551 15.63 -39.95 -23.88
N THR A 552 16.82 -39.39 -24.09
CA THR A 552 17.30 -38.20 -23.40
C THR A 552 17.04 -36.95 -24.25
N LEU A 553 16.41 -35.94 -23.65
CA LEU A 553 16.20 -34.61 -24.20
C LEU A 553 16.83 -33.59 -23.25
N ARG A 554 17.69 -32.72 -23.76
CA ARG A 554 18.24 -31.60 -22.99
C ARG A 554 17.67 -30.28 -23.48
N LEU A 555 17.28 -29.44 -22.54
CA LEU A 555 16.70 -28.11 -22.77
C LEU A 555 17.51 -27.06 -21.99
N ASP A 556 17.62 -25.87 -22.57
CA ASP A 556 18.24 -24.68 -21.98
C ASP A 556 17.65 -23.43 -22.65
N MET A 557 17.73 -22.28 -22.00
CA MET A 557 17.22 -20.98 -22.48
C MET A 557 15.81 -21.10 -23.07
N VAL A 558 14.88 -21.67 -22.29
CA VAL A 558 13.46 -21.78 -22.65
C VAL A 558 12.81 -20.43 -22.41
N SER A 559 12.32 -19.78 -23.45
CA SER A 559 11.83 -18.40 -23.39
C SER A 559 10.48 -18.27 -24.08
N LEU A 560 9.65 -17.39 -23.54
CA LEU A 560 8.36 -17.01 -24.11
C LEU A 560 8.15 -15.51 -23.94
N PHE A 561 8.17 -14.79 -25.06
CA PHE A 561 7.92 -13.35 -25.09
C PHE A 561 6.56 -13.03 -25.69
N PRO A 562 5.79 -12.08 -25.13
CA PRO A 562 4.67 -11.49 -25.85
C PRO A 562 5.22 -10.78 -27.10
N ARG A 563 4.44 -10.78 -28.19
CA ARG A 563 4.77 -9.95 -29.36
C ARG A 563 4.43 -8.49 -29.17
N ASP A 564 3.57 -8.17 -28.23
CA ASP A 564 3.14 -6.81 -27.98
C ASP A 564 3.99 -6.27 -26.81
N THR A 565 5.27 -6.04 -27.09
CA THR A 565 6.22 -5.34 -26.22
C THR A 565 6.22 -3.85 -26.53
N TRP A 566 6.89 -3.06 -25.69
CA TRP A 566 7.10 -1.63 -25.92
C TRP A 566 7.65 -1.37 -27.33
N VAL A 567 7.06 -0.37 -27.98
CA VAL A 567 7.53 0.13 -29.28
C VAL A 567 7.88 1.60 -29.08
N GLY A 568 9.15 1.85 -28.79
CA GLY A 568 9.63 3.19 -28.56
C GLY A 568 9.71 4.02 -29.83
N PRO A 569 9.68 5.36 -29.71
CA PRO A 569 9.66 6.27 -30.83
C PRO A 569 10.98 6.27 -31.64
N VAL A 570 12.10 5.82 -31.06
CA VAL A 570 13.43 5.85 -31.69
C VAL A 570 13.90 4.45 -32.07
N ASN A 571 13.94 3.53 -31.12
CA ASN A 571 14.51 2.19 -31.26
C ASN A 571 13.50 1.14 -31.76
N GLY A 572 12.21 1.48 -31.79
CA GLY A 572 11.16 0.59 -32.23
C GLY A 572 10.86 -0.49 -31.19
N ARG A 573 10.63 -1.74 -31.64
CA ARG A 573 10.22 -2.82 -30.73
C ARG A 573 11.38 -3.25 -29.83
N SER A 574 11.20 -3.12 -28.52
CA SER A 574 12.17 -3.53 -27.51
C SER A 574 11.77 -4.82 -26.78
N ALA A 575 12.58 -5.22 -25.79
CA ALA A 575 12.28 -6.33 -24.88
C ALA A 575 11.44 -5.91 -23.66
N LEU A 576 11.01 -4.64 -23.60
CA LEU A 576 10.33 -4.09 -22.44
C LEU A 576 8.83 -4.40 -22.46
N ARG A 577 8.26 -4.60 -21.28
CA ARG A 577 6.82 -4.75 -21.07
C ARG A 577 6.14 -3.41 -21.37
N ALA A 578 5.09 -3.46 -22.21
CA ALA A 578 4.58 -2.26 -22.88
C ALA A 578 3.87 -1.28 -21.92
N ASP A 579 3.07 -1.77 -20.99
CA ASP A 579 2.33 -0.97 -20.01
C ASP A 579 3.26 -0.25 -19.02
N LEU A 580 4.26 -0.96 -18.48
CA LEU A 580 5.25 -0.36 -17.58
C LEU A 580 6.11 0.70 -18.29
N ALA A 581 6.62 0.38 -19.49
CA ALA A 581 7.38 1.35 -20.27
C ALA A 581 6.55 2.58 -20.66
N GLN A 582 5.26 2.39 -20.97
CA GLN A 582 4.34 3.47 -21.30
C GLN A 582 4.11 4.40 -20.11
N LYS A 583 3.91 3.88 -18.90
CA LYS A 583 3.75 4.74 -17.70
C LYS A 583 5.00 5.58 -17.42
N VAL A 584 6.20 5.02 -17.60
CA VAL A 584 7.45 5.80 -17.47
C VAL A 584 7.53 6.88 -18.56
N ALA A 585 7.15 6.56 -19.80
CA ALA A 585 7.14 7.54 -20.89
C ALA A 585 6.16 8.69 -20.64
N GLU A 586 5.04 8.43 -19.97
CA GLU A 586 4.05 9.45 -19.60
C GLU A 586 4.51 10.41 -18.51
N LEU A 587 5.59 10.11 -17.78
CA LEU A 587 6.22 11.05 -16.87
C LEU A 587 7.04 12.12 -17.60
N GLU A 588 7.37 11.91 -18.88
CA GLU A 588 8.28 12.75 -19.66
C GLU A 588 9.61 13.04 -18.96
N PRO A 589 10.35 12.01 -18.48
CA PRO A 589 11.55 12.22 -17.67
C PRO A 589 12.70 12.82 -18.50
N SER A 590 13.43 13.76 -17.90
CA SER A 590 14.61 14.37 -18.52
C SER A 590 15.87 13.49 -18.43
N PHE A 591 15.95 12.60 -17.45
CA PHE A 591 17.01 11.61 -17.29
C PHE A 591 16.50 10.25 -16.77
N LEU A 592 17.28 9.21 -17.02
CA LEU A 592 17.09 7.85 -16.47
C LEU A 592 18.35 7.43 -15.70
N ARG A 593 18.25 7.34 -14.37
CA ARG A 593 19.30 6.80 -13.47
C ARG A 593 19.21 5.28 -13.42
N PHE A 594 20.30 4.57 -13.73
CA PHE A 594 20.35 3.09 -13.76
C PHE A 594 21.79 2.57 -13.55
N PRO A 595 22.02 1.26 -13.36
CA PRO A 595 21.08 0.28 -12.86
C PRO A 595 20.98 0.34 -11.33
N GLY A 596 21.55 1.38 -10.68
CA GLY A 596 21.58 1.57 -9.22
C GLY A 596 20.19 1.48 -8.61
N GLY A 597 19.98 1.42 -7.30
CA GLY A 597 20.88 1.77 -6.19
C GLY A 597 21.76 0.62 -5.75
N CYS A 598 21.40 -0.08 -4.66
CA CYS A 598 22.24 -1.10 -4.02
C CYS A 598 22.73 -2.21 -4.95
N VAL A 599 21.98 -2.54 -6.01
CA VAL A 599 22.40 -3.56 -6.98
C VAL A 599 23.69 -3.18 -7.72
N THR A 600 24.03 -1.89 -7.82
CA THR A 600 25.25 -1.43 -8.53
C THR A 600 26.53 -1.62 -7.74
N ASN A 601 26.47 -1.65 -6.41
CA ASN A 601 27.66 -1.55 -5.56
C ASN A 601 27.72 -2.57 -4.41
N VAL A 602 26.78 -3.53 -4.34
CA VAL A 602 26.88 -4.66 -3.41
C VAL A 602 27.35 -5.92 -4.12
N GLY A 603 28.56 -6.37 -3.79
CA GLY A 603 29.08 -7.63 -4.31
C GLY A 603 30.60 -7.72 -4.36
N THR A 604 31.07 -8.80 -4.97
CA THR A 604 32.48 -9.02 -5.29
C THR A 604 32.83 -8.41 -6.65
N PHE A 605 34.12 -8.10 -6.82
CA PHE A 605 34.60 -7.32 -7.96
C PHE A 605 35.20 -8.17 -9.10
N ASP A 606 35.25 -9.50 -8.96
CA ASP A 606 35.75 -10.40 -10.00
C ASP A 606 34.64 -10.67 -11.04
N THR A 607 34.97 -10.80 -12.32
CA THR A 607 33.99 -11.21 -13.35
C THR A 607 33.53 -12.66 -13.11
N TYR A 608 32.39 -13.05 -13.68
CA TYR A 608 31.90 -14.42 -13.64
C TYR A 608 32.94 -15.40 -14.18
N LEU A 609 33.65 -15.05 -15.24
CA LEU A 609 34.64 -15.94 -15.84
C LEU A 609 35.98 -15.97 -15.08
N GLU A 610 36.41 -14.86 -14.47
CA GLU A 610 37.60 -14.83 -13.60
C GLU A 610 37.43 -15.73 -12.36
N SER A 611 36.21 -15.84 -11.83
CA SER A 611 35.88 -16.74 -10.73
C SER A 611 35.64 -18.21 -11.15
N ASP A 612 35.90 -18.57 -12.41
CA ASP A 612 35.49 -19.85 -13.04
C ASP A 612 34.01 -20.15 -12.77
N GLY A 613 33.14 -19.14 -12.82
CA GLY A 613 31.70 -19.23 -12.64
C GLY A 613 31.24 -19.67 -11.25
N ALA A 614 32.14 -19.62 -10.25
CA ALA A 614 31.82 -20.00 -8.88
C ALA A 614 31.18 -18.84 -8.10
N ASP A 615 31.54 -17.60 -8.43
CA ASP A 615 31.04 -16.43 -7.72
C ASP A 615 29.76 -15.90 -8.38
N ARG A 616 28.68 -15.88 -7.61
CA ARG A 616 27.36 -15.38 -8.02
C ARG A 616 26.94 -14.11 -7.29
N ARG A 617 27.75 -13.58 -6.37
CA ARG A 617 27.42 -12.37 -5.60
C ARG A 617 28.28 -11.20 -6.04
N ARG A 618 28.25 -10.91 -7.33
CA ARG A 618 29.13 -9.95 -7.98
C ARG A 618 28.48 -8.57 -8.01
N THR A 619 29.28 -7.53 -7.87
CA THR A 619 28.90 -6.15 -8.18
C THR A 619 28.46 -6.06 -9.64
N TYR A 620 27.48 -5.22 -9.98
CA TYR A 620 26.94 -5.13 -11.34
C TYR A 620 28.03 -4.74 -12.36
N GLN A 621 28.25 -5.58 -13.39
CA GLN A 621 29.30 -5.35 -14.39
C GLN A 621 28.68 -5.14 -15.77
N TRP A 622 28.70 -3.89 -16.25
CA TRP A 622 28.02 -3.53 -17.49
C TRP A 622 28.43 -4.39 -18.70
N LYS A 623 29.71 -4.79 -18.77
CA LYS A 623 30.25 -5.63 -19.85
C LYS A 623 29.68 -7.06 -19.88
N GLU A 624 29.19 -7.57 -18.74
CA GLU A 624 28.52 -8.88 -18.66
C GLU A 624 27.04 -8.81 -19.07
N THR A 625 26.50 -7.60 -19.26
CA THR A 625 25.07 -7.36 -19.53
C THR A 625 24.77 -7.04 -20.99
N ILE A 626 25.77 -7.01 -21.86
CA ILE A 626 25.61 -6.72 -23.29
C ILE A 626 25.85 -7.97 -24.15
N GLY A 627 25.34 -7.96 -25.38
CA GLY A 627 25.45 -9.10 -26.30
C GLY A 627 24.28 -10.08 -26.18
N PRO A 628 24.37 -11.26 -26.82
CA PRO A 628 23.30 -12.25 -26.81
C PRO A 628 22.94 -12.68 -25.39
N VAL A 629 21.65 -12.71 -25.05
CA VAL A 629 21.17 -13.04 -23.70
C VAL A 629 21.61 -14.43 -23.23
N GLU A 630 21.75 -15.40 -24.13
CA GLU A 630 22.27 -16.73 -23.80
C GLU A 630 23.76 -16.74 -23.40
N GLU A 631 24.51 -15.67 -23.66
CA GLU A 631 25.94 -15.51 -23.33
C GLU A 631 26.16 -14.61 -22.10
N ARG A 632 25.09 -14.02 -21.54
CA ARG A 632 25.12 -13.21 -20.32
C ARG A 632 25.08 -14.14 -19.08
N PRO A 633 26.00 -14.02 -18.12
CA PRO A 633 25.94 -14.80 -16.89
C PRO A 633 24.81 -14.30 -15.99
N THR A 634 24.19 -15.19 -15.22
CA THR A 634 23.25 -14.79 -14.15
C THR A 634 24.01 -14.29 -12.92
N ASN A 635 23.33 -13.50 -12.08
CA ASN A 635 23.86 -13.00 -10.82
C ASN A 635 22.84 -13.12 -9.68
N TRP A 636 23.32 -13.05 -8.45
CA TRP A 636 22.49 -12.78 -7.27
C TRP A 636 22.01 -11.33 -7.30
N ASN A 637 20.73 -11.13 -7.05
CA ASN A 637 20.16 -9.82 -6.78
C ASN A 637 20.27 -9.54 -5.28
N PHE A 638 20.78 -8.36 -4.89
CA PHE A 638 20.82 -7.88 -3.50
C PHE A 638 19.48 -8.05 -2.77
N TRP A 639 18.38 -7.82 -3.48
CA TRP A 639 17.00 -7.93 -3.01
C TRP A 639 16.48 -9.38 -2.88
N GLY A 640 17.37 -10.37 -2.87
CA GLY A 640 17.05 -11.74 -2.46
C GLY A 640 16.51 -12.65 -3.57
N TYR A 641 16.75 -12.33 -4.84
CA TYR A 641 16.39 -13.18 -5.98
C TYR A 641 17.52 -13.28 -7.02
N ASN A 642 17.22 -13.76 -8.23
CA ASN A 642 18.18 -13.99 -9.30
C ASN A 642 18.04 -12.93 -10.41
N GLN A 643 19.17 -12.41 -10.92
CA GLN A 643 19.20 -11.52 -12.07
C GLN A 643 19.66 -12.27 -13.31
N THR A 644 18.88 -12.18 -14.39
CA THR A 644 19.19 -12.83 -15.67
C THR A 644 20.07 -11.98 -16.57
N TYR A 645 20.19 -10.67 -16.28
CA TYR A 645 20.70 -9.65 -17.19
C TYR A 645 20.02 -9.68 -18.57
N GLY A 646 18.76 -10.15 -18.63
CA GLY A 646 17.92 -10.02 -19.81
C GLY A 646 17.68 -8.55 -20.18
N LEU A 647 17.54 -7.72 -19.16
CA LEU A 647 17.64 -6.27 -19.24
C LEU A 647 19.05 -5.86 -18.80
N GLY A 648 19.85 -5.30 -19.72
CA GLY A 648 21.22 -4.87 -19.48
C GLY A 648 21.47 -3.46 -19.95
N TYR A 649 22.74 -3.03 -19.94
CA TYR A 649 23.11 -1.65 -20.24
C TYR A 649 22.67 -1.16 -21.63
N LEU A 650 22.72 -2.01 -22.66
CA LEU A 650 22.24 -1.62 -23.99
C LEU A 650 20.74 -1.31 -23.94
N GLU A 651 19.95 -2.18 -23.30
CA GLU A 651 18.51 -2.00 -23.22
C GLU A 651 18.13 -0.78 -22.35
N TYR A 652 18.89 -0.45 -21.29
CA TYR A 652 18.71 0.79 -20.54
C TYR A 652 19.02 2.05 -21.36
N PHE A 653 20.11 2.05 -22.14
CA PHE A 653 20.44 3.17 -23.02
C PHE A 653 19.39 3.37 -24.12
N GLU A 654 18.93 2.29 -24.75
CA GLU A 654 17.86 2.35 -25.74
C GLU A 654 16.54 2.84 -25.13
N PHE A 655 16.26 2.47 -23.87
CA PHE A 655 15.09 2.97 -23.16
C PHE A 655 15.20 4.46 -22.85
N ALA A 656 16.33 4.94 -22.34
CA ALA A 656 16.57 6.37 -22.13
C ALA A 656 16.37 7.17 -23.43
N GLU A 657 16.92 6.68 -24.54
CA GLU A 657 16.77 7.32 -25.85
C GLU A 657 15.30 7.32 -26.34
N ASP A 658 14.57 6.22 -26.12
CA ASP A 658 13.13 6.13 -26.43
C ASP A 658 12.28 7.07 -25.58
N LEU A 659 12.68 7.35 -24.34
CA LEU A 659 12.04 8.33 -23.46
C LEU A 659 12.39 9.77 -23.84
N GLY A 660 13.41 9.99 -24.67
CA GLY A 660 14.01 11.32 -24.88
C GLY A 660 14.85 11.79 -23.68
N ALA A 661 15.15 10.89 -22.75
CA ALA A 661 15.86 11.14 -21.51
C ALA A 661 17.37 10.99 -21.67
N THR A 662 18.13 11.74 -20.86
CA THR A 662 19.58 11.55 -20.75
C THR A 662 19.88 10.30 -19.91
N PRO A 663 20.69 9.35 -20.41
CA PRO A 663 21.08 8.22 -19.58
C PRO A 663 22.03 8.68 -18.46
N LEU A 664 21.84 8.17 -17.24
CA LEU A 664 22.68 8.43 -16.08
C LEU A 664 23.07 7.07 -15.45
N PRO A 665 24.11 6.39 -15.96
CA PRO A 665 24.61 5.17 -15.36
C PRO A 665 25.36 5.47 -14.05
N VAL A 666 25.14 4.66 -13.03
CA VAL A 666 25.81 4.70 -11.73
C VAL A 666 26.69 3.46 -11.57
N LEU A 667 27.97 3.65 -11.23
CA LEU A 667 28.96 2.59 -11.09
C LEU A 667 29.63 2.65 -9.72
N SER A 668 29.89 1.49 -9.11
CA SER A 668 30.71 1.41 -7.90
C SER A 668 32.14 1.90 -8.15
N VAL A 669 32.72 2.59 -7.15
CA VAL A 669 34.16 2.92 -7.12
C VAL A 669 34.97 1.98 -6.23
N GLY A 670 34.43 0.78 -5.96
CA GLY A 670 35.11 -0.27 -5.23
C GLY A 670 34.84 -0.32 -3.73
N ALA A 671 33.94 0.51 -3.22
CA ALA A 671 33.38 0.39 -1.89
C ALA A 671 32.06 -0.41 -1.94
N ASN A 672 31.62 -0.96 -0.82
CA ASN A 672 30.31 -1.59 -0.72
C ASN A 672 29.37 -0.66 0.06
N GLY A 673 28.18 -0.39 -0.48
CA GLY A 673 27.13 0.38 0.19
C GLY A 673 26.08 -0.50 0.90
N CYS A 674 24.97 0.11 1.28
CA CYS A 674 23.76 -0.57 1.78
C CYS A 674 24.00 -1.59 2.91
N GLY A 675 24.93 -1.27 3.81
CA GLY A 675 25.28 -2.11 4.98
C GLY A 675 25.98 -3.43 4.65
N SER A 676 26.44 -3.63 3.41
CA SER A 676 27.14 -4.85 3.00
C SER A 676 28.47 -5.04 3.76
N THR A 677 28.76 -6.30 4.08
CA THR A 677 30.02 -6.71 4.75
C THR A 677 30.98 -7.42 3.79
N ILE A 678 30.67 -7.42 2.49
CA ILE A 678 31.52 -8.03 1.47
C ILE A 678 32.83 -7.24 1.37
N PRO A 679 34.00 -7.91 1.24
CA PRO A 679 35.29 -7.21 1.17
C PRO A 679 35.37 -6.20 0.02
N GLU A 680 35.79 -4.98 0.34
CA GLU A 680 35.94 -3.87 -0.59
C GLU A 680 37.24 -3.95 -1.43
N MET A 681 37.28 -3.22 -2.54
CA MET A 681 38.40 -3.21 -3.48
C MET A 681 39.54 -2.31 -2.99
N THR A 682 40.67 -2.94 -2.67
CA THR A 682 41.90 -2.27 -2.15
C THR A 682 43.16 -2.56 -2.97
N ASP A 683 43.06 -3.37 -4.03
CA ASP A 683 44.18 -3.78 -4.89
C ASP A 683 44.28 -2.87 -6.13
N ASP A 684 45.48 -2.35 -6.40
CA ASP A 684 45.75 -1.43 -7.51
C ASP A 684 45.39 -1.98 -8.89
N VAL A 685 45.64 -3.26 -9.15
CA VAL A 685 45.37 -3.89 -10.46
C VAL A 685 43.86 -3.97 -10.71
N ARG A 686 43.09 -4.29 -9.68
CA ARG A 686 41.62 -4.27 -9.76
C ARG A 686 41.09 -2.86 -9.92
N ILE A 687 41.59 -1.90 -9.13
CA ILE A 687 41.19 -0.49 -9.23
C ILE A 687 41.44 0.02 -10.65
N ASP A 688 42.64 -0.21 -11.21
CA ASP A 688 42.97 0.19 -12.58
C ASP A 688 42.04 -0.44 -13.63
N ARG A 689 41.63 -1.70 -13.44
CA ARG A 689 40.67 -2.37 -14.33
C ARG A 689 39.32 -1.67 -14.30
N TRP A 690 38.76 -1.43 -13.11
CA TRP A 690 37.45 -0.80 -12.96
C TRP A 690 37.45 0.66 -13.45
N VAL A 691 38.53 1.42 -13.17
CA VAL A 691 38.72 2.77 -13.74
C VAL A 691 38.66 2.72 -15.27
N GLN A 692 39.33 1.76 -15.90
CA GLN A 692 39.26 1.59 -17.35
C GLN A 692 37.87 1.13 -17.81
N ASP A 693 37.18 0.28 -17.04
CA ASP A 693 35.82 -0.17 -17.36
C ASP A 693 34.81 0.98 -17.35
N THR A 694 34.99 1.98 -16.46
CA THR A 694 34.20 3.23 -16.42
C THR A 694 34.45 4.09 -17.65
N VAL A 695 35.71 4.34 -18.03
CA VAL A 695 36.04 5.10 -19.25
C VAL A 695 35.56 4.35 -20.51
N ASP A 696 35.66 3.02 -20.52
CA ASP A 696 35.19 2.16 -21.59
C ASP A 696 33.67 2.26 -21.78
N LEU A 697 32.89 2.43 -20.71
CA LEU A 697 31.44 2.63 -20.78
C LEU A 697 31.08 3.96 -21.44
N ILE A 698 31.81 5.03 -21.11
CA ILE A 698 31.60 6.34 -21.75
C ILE A 698 31.96 6.25 -23.25
N GLU A 699 33.05 5.56 -23.61
CA GLU A 699 33.38 5.30 -25.02
C GLU A 699 32.33 4.41 -25.71
N PHE A 700 31.72 3.46 -24.99
CA PHE A 700 30.59 2.67 -25.49
C PHE A 700 29.38 3.56 -25.78
N ALA A 701 29.05 4.50 -24.91
CA ALA A 701 27.91 5.39 -25.08
C ALA A 701 28.14 6.47 -26.15
N ASN A 702 29.28 7.17 -26.08
CA ASN A 702 29.54 8.39 -26.86
C ASN A 702 30.53 8.18 -28.02
N GLY A 703 31.32 7.11 -28.01
CA GLY A 703 32.37 6.88 -28.99
C GLY A 703 31.83 6.68 -30.41
N SER A 704 32.60 7.14 -31.40
CA SER A 704 32.30 6.86 -32.81
C SER A 704 32.46 5.36 -33.12
N VAL A 705 31.83 4.86 -34.18
CA VAL A 705 31.97 3.47 -34.65
C VAL A 705 33.41 3.03 -35.03
N ARG A 706 34.38 3.95 -34.96
CA ARG A 706 35.81 3.69 -35.18
C ARG A 706 36.58 3.42 -33.90
N THR A 707 36.06 3.80 -32.74
CA THR A 707 36.65 3.49 -31.44
C THR A 707 36.35 2.05 -31.06
N LYS A 708 37.00 1.52 -30.02
CA LYS A 708 36.88 0.11 -29.65
C LYS A 708 35.44 -0.17 -29.22
N TRP A 709 34.90 0.62 -28.31
CA TRP A 709 33.60 0.40 -27.70
C TRP A 709 32.45 0.96 -28.54
N GLY A 710 32.65 2.06 -29.28
CA GLY A 710 31.68 2.50 -30.28
C GLY A 710 31.47 1.47 -31.40
N LYS A 711 32.52 0.69 -31.75
CA LYS A 711 32.38 -0.45 -32.67
C LYS A 711 31.60 -1.61 -32.05
N VAL A 712 31.75 -1.87 -30.75
CA VAL A 712 30.97 -2.89 -30.04
C VAL A 712 29.50 -2.49 -30.04
N ARG A 713 29.15 -1.27 -29.62
CA ARG A 713 27.78 -0.71 -29.68
C ARG A 713 27.16 -0.89 -31.08
N ALA A 714 27.87 -0.45 -32.11
CA ALA A 714 27.43 -0.59 -33.51
C ALA A 714 27.21 -2.05 -33.94
N SER A 715 28.01 -2.99 -33.44
CA SER A 715 27.85 -4.42 -33.74
C SER A 715 26.65 -5.06 -33.04
N LEU A 716 26.18 -4.47 -31.95
CA LEU A 716 24.99 -4.90 -31.22
C LEU A 716 23.69 -4.36 -31.83
N GLY A 717 23.78 -3.47 -32.83
CA GLY A 717 22.61 -2.96 -33.56
C GLY A 717 22.45 -1.44 -33.49
N HIS A 718 23.22 -0.76 -32.62
CA HIS A 718 23.07 0.67 -32.36
C HIS A 718 24.34 1.45 -32.75
N PRO A 719 24.45 1.98 -33.98
CA PRO A 719 25.66 2.67 -34.44
C PRO A 719 25.77 4.12 -33.96
N GLU A 720 24.66 4.78 -33.63
CA GLU A 720 24.65 6.19 -33.21
C GLU A 720 25.04 6.33 -31.74
N PRO A 721 25.68 7.43 -31.31
CA PRO A 721 25.97 7.67 -29.89
C PRO A 721 24.70 7.98 -29.07
N PHE A 722 24.67 7.59 -27.79
CA PHE A 722 23.54 7.85 -26.89
C PHE A 722 23.54 9.25 -26.26
N GLY A 723 24.64 10.00 -26.36
CA GLY A 723 24.71 11.36 -25.82
C GLY A 723 24.76 11.43 -24.29
N LEU A 724 25.50 10.50 -23.66
CA LEU A 724 25.74 10.46 -22.22
C LEU A 724 26.35 11.79 -21.73
N ARG A 725 25.69 12.47 -20.78
CA ARG A 725 26.16 13.73 -20.16
C ARG A 725 26.56 13.57 -18.70
N TYR A 726 25.98 12.61 -17.98
CA TYR A 726 26.17 12.42 -16.55
C TYR A 726 26.69 11.01 -16.28
N ILE A 727 27.55 10.86 -15.26
CA ILE A 727 27.94 9.55 -14.73
C ILE A 727 28.03 9.60 -13.21
N GLY A 728 27.29 8.70 -12.55
CA GLY A 728 27.37 8.52 -11.11
C GLY A 728 28.54 7.61 -10.74
N LEU A 729 29.42 8.08 -9.86
CA LEU A 729 30.54 7.32 -9.32
C LEU A 729 30.32 7.08 -7.83
N GLY A 730 29.76 5.91 -7.54
CA GLY A 730 29.33 5.47 -6.22
C GLY A 730 27.82 5.62 -6.00
N ASN A 731 27.30 4.86 -5.04
CA ASN A 731 25.90 4.87 -4.59
C ASN A 731 25.86 4.58 -3.10
N GLU A 732 25.50 5.54 -2.24
CA GLU A 732 25.46 5.33 -0.78
C GLU A 732 26.74 4.70 -0.17
N GLU A 733 27.89 4.87 -0.84
CA GLU A 733 29.16 4.30 -0.40
C GLU A 733 29.73 5.21 0.69
N ASN A 734 29.59 4.80 1.95
CA ASN A 734 29.94 5.64 3.09
C ASN A 734 31.21 5.17 3.83
N THR A 735 32.07 4.36 3.22
CA THR A 735 33.31 3.86 3.84
C THR A 735 34.54 4.70 3.44
N ASP A 736 35.65 4.54 4.16
CA ASP A 736 36.92 5.20 3.79
C ASP A 736 37.50 4.69 2.46
N THR A 737 37.11 3.48 2.02
CA THR A 737 37.52 2.94 0.73
C THR A 737 36.96 3.77 -0.43
N PHE A 738 35.74 4.30 -0.29
CA PHE A 738 35.15 5.24 -1.26
C PHE A 738 36.07 6.45 -1.45
N GLN A 739 36.38 7.15 -0.35
CA GLN A 739 37.22 8.35 -0.35
C GLN A 739 38.62 8.07 -0.93
N ALA A 740 39.17 6.88 -0.67
CA ALA A 740 40.47 6.47 -1.18
C ALA A 740 40.49 6.18 -2.70
N ASN A 741 39.41 5.59 -3.23
CA ASN A 741 39.35 5.15 -4.63
C ASN A 741 38.76 6.22 -5.57
N PHE A 742 37.76 6.97 -5.13
CA PHE A 742 36.99 7.93 -5.93
C PHE A 742 37.88 8.87 -6.80
N PRO A 743 38.96 9.50 -6.28
CA PRO A 743 39.78 10.41 -7.08
C PRO A 743 40.35 9.77 -8.35
N ARG A 744 40.69 8.47 -8.31
CA ARG A 744 41.25 7.76 -9.48
C ARG A 744 40.21 7.58 -10.59
N PHE A 745 38.95 7.36 -10.23
CA PHE A 745 37.86 7.24 -11.19
C PHE A 745 37.51 8.59 -11.80
N ARG A 746 37.30 9.62 -10.95
CA ARG A 746 37.02 11.00 -11.41
C ARG A 746 38.12 11.48 -12.36
N ASP A 747 39.38 11.43 -11.94
CA ASP A 747 40.50 11.96 -12.72
C ASP A 747 40.61 11.28 -14.10
N ALA A 748 40.32 9.97 -14.18
CA ALA A 748 40.34 9.24 -15.43
C ALA A 748 39.20 9.63 -16.36
N VAL A 749 37.98 9.83 -15.81
CA VAL A 749 36.83 10.30 -16.57
C VAL A 749 37.08 11.71 -17.09
N GLU A 750 37.43 12.67 -16.24
CA GLU A 750 37.66 14.06 -16.64
C GLU A 750 38.80 14.21 -17.66
N ALA A 751 39.85 13.37 -17.55
CA ALA A 751 40.94 13.38 -18.51
C ALA A 751 40.56 12.82 -19.89
N ALA A 752 39.71 11.78 -19.93
CA ALA A 752 39.31 11.11 -21.18
C ALA A 752 38.07 11.75 -21.84
N HIS A 753 37.15 12.23 -21.01
CA HIS A 753 35.80 12.67 -21.35
C HIS A 753 35.41 13.93 -20.56
N PRO A 754 36.10 15.08 -20.75
CA PRO A 754 35.79 16.32 -20.05
C PRO A 754 34.39 16.88 -20.38
N GLU A 755 33.70 16.32 -21.39
CA GLU A 755 32.32 16.62 -21.71
C GLU A 755 31.27 15.93 -20.81
N VAL A 756 31.68 14.96 -19.99
CA VAL A 756 30.79 14.22 -19.08
C VAL A 756 30.97 14.73 -17.66
N THR A 757 29.85 15.08 -17.02
CA THR A 757 29.82 15.53 -15.63
C THR A 757 29.83 14.32 -14.68
N VAL A 758 30.81 14.32 -13.77
CA VAL A 758 30.91 13.31 -12.70
C VAL A 758 30.05 13.74 -11.52
N ILE A 759 29.20 12.81 -11.05
CA ILE A 759 28.38 12.95 -9.86
C ILE A 759 28.94 12.01 -8.77
N SER A 760 29.20 12.56 -7.59
CA SER A 760 29.61 11.80 -6.39
C SER A 760 28.40 11.51 -5.50
N ASN A 761 28.56 10.82 -4.37
CA ASN A 761 27.46 10.57 -3.41
C ASN A 761 27.77 11.13 -2.01
N SER A 762 26.75 11.28 -1.18
CA SER A 762 26.85 11.72 0.23
C SER A 762 26.68 10.60 1.26
N GLY A 763 26.65 9.33 0.84
CA GLY A 763 26.23 8.21 1.70
C GLY A 763 24.70 8.05 1.77
N PRO A 764 24.20 7.11 2.58
CA PRO A 764 22.76 6.76 2.66
C PRO A 764 21.93 7.67 3.59
N ASP A 765 22.57 8.52 4.39
CA ASP A 765 21.91 9.34 5.40
C ASP A 765 21.69 10.78 4.87
N ASP A 766 20.65 11.47 5.33
CA ASP A 766 20.34 12.88 5.01
C ASP A 766 20.97 13.91 5.94
N ALA A 767 21.62 13.45 7.00
CA ALA A 767 22.24 14.29 8.00
C ALA A 767 23.29 13.51 8.82
N GLY A 768 24.03 14.23 9.65
CA GLY A 768 24.94 13.66 10.63
C GLY A 768 26.40 13.71 10.21
N ALA A 769 27.28 13.29 11.13
CA ALA A 769 28.71 13.54 10.99
C ALA A 769 29.34 12.91 9.74
N ARG A 770 28.86 11.73 9.33
CA ARG A 770 29.38 11.06 8.12
C ARG A 770 28.89 11.73 6.84
N PHE A 771 27.63 12.16 6.81
CA PHE A 771 27.07 12.94 5.71
C PHE A 771 27.84 14.27 5.55
N ASP A 772 28.07 15.00 6.65
CA ASP A 772 28.83 16.25 6.66
C ASP A 772 30.27 16.06 6.17
N GLU A 773 30.93 14.97 6.59
CA GLU A 773 32.28 14.61 6.15
C GLU A 773 32.33 14.34 4.64
N LEU A 774 31.37 13.58 4.10
CA LEU A 774 31.32 13.27 2.68
C LEU A 774 31.01 14.50 1.83
N TRP A 775 30.15 15.40 2.30
CA TRP A 775 29.93 16.71 1.67
C TRP A 775 31.20 17.56 1.64
N GLU A 776 31.95 17.62 2.74
CA GLU A 776 33.23 18.32 2.77
C GLU A 776 34.25 17.67 1.83
N PHE A 777 34.35 16.34 1.83
CA PHE A 777 35.19 15.60 0.88
C PHE A 777 34.83 15.95 -0.57
N ASN A 778 33.55 15.99 -0.92
CA ASN A 778 33.08 16.34 -2.26
C ASN A 778 33.43 17.78 -2.64
N ARG A 779 33.34 18.74 -1.70
CA ARG A 779 33.85 20.11 -1.89
C ARG A 779 35.35 20.13 -2.17
N GLU A 780 36.14 19.38 -1.39
CA GLU A 780 37.60 19.28 -1.60
C GLU A 780 37.95 18.60 -2.94
N GLN A 781 37.12 17.67 -3.39
CA GLN A 781 37.24 17.00 -4.68
C GLN A 781 36.80 17.89 -5.85
N GLY A 782 36.14 19.02 -5.62
CA GLY A 782 35.67 19.93 -6.68
C GLY A 782 34.71 19.27 -7.67
N VAL A 783 33.89 18.32 -7.19
CA VAL A 783 32.88 17.65 -8.03
C VAL A 783 31.76 18.62 -8.39
N ALA A 784 31.13 18.40 -9.54
CA ALA A 784 30.05 19.28 -10.00
C ALA A 784 28.75 19.07 -9.19
N MET A 785 28.44 17.81 -8.86
CA MET A 785 27.21 17.43 -8.16
C MET A 785 27.45 16.34 -7.13
N VAL A 786 26.61 16.34 -6.09
CA VAL A 786 26.54 15.31 -5.04
C VAL A 786 25.14 14.71 -5.00
N ASP A 787 25.07 13.37 -5.07
CA ASP A 787 23.87 12.55 -4.96
C ASP A 787 23.48 12.38 -3.48
N GLU A 788 22.36 12.98 -3.07
CA GLU A 788 21.70 12.82 -1.77
C GLU A 788 20.53 11.85 -1.87
N HIS A 789 20.36 11.03 -0.83
CA HIS A 789 19.29 10.05 -0.72
C HIS A 789 18.57 10.19 0.62
N TYR A 790 17.23 10.10 0.63
CA TYR A 790 16.50 9.94 1.88
C TYR A 790 15.07 9.44 1.75
N TYR A 791 14.70 8.57 2.69
CA TYR A 791 13.36 8.03 2.84
C TYR A 791 12.85 8.42 4.23
N ASN A 792 11.97 9.42 4.31
CA ASN A 792 11.51 10.03 5.57
C ASN A 792 9.99 9.99 5.71
N ASP A 793 9.46 10.34 6.88
CA ASP A 793 8.00 10.39 7.10
C ASP A 793 7.38 11.66 6.47
N PRO A 794 6.07 11.67 6.15
CA PRO A 794 5.40 12.85 5.58
C PRO A 794 5.63 14.16 6.36
N SER A 795 5.64 14.09 7.70
CA SER A 795 5.89 15.25 8.56
C SER A 795 7.29 15.85 8.40
N TRP A 796 8.30 15.02 8.08
CA TRP A 796 9.63 15.51 7.74
C TRP A 796 9.61 16.30 6.43
N PHE A 797 8.94 15.81 5.39
CA PHE A 797 8.86 16.49 4.10
C PHE A 797 8.18 17.87 4.23
N LEU A 798 7.09 17.96 4.99
CA LEU A 798 6.41 19.22 5.29
C LEU A 798 7.30 20.20 6.08
N SER A 799 8.18 19.69 6.94
CA SER A 799 9.05 20.53 7.79
C SER A 799 10.40 20.90 7.15
N ASN A 800 10.73 20.34 5.98
CA ASN A 800 12.04 20.48 5.34
C ASN A 800 11.97 21.12 3.95
N THR A 801 10.86 21.78 3.59
CA THR A 801 10.72 22.49 2.31
C THR A 801 11.79 23.56 2.10
N GLU A 802 12.36 24.12 3.18
CA GLU A 802 13.43 25.12 3.15
C GLU A 802 14.86 24.54 3.25
N ARG A 803 15.03 23.21 3.18
CA ARG A 803 16.33 22.54 3.38
C ARG A 803 17.45 23.14 2.52
N TYR A 804 17.19 23.30 1.22
CA TYR A 804 18.18 23.77 0.25
C TYR A 804 18.36 25.29 0.24
N ASP A 805 17.47 26.07 0.86
CA ASP A 805 17.53 27.54 0.87
C ASP A 805 18.82 28.08 1.51
N SER A 806 19.45 27.29 2.40
CA SER A 806 20.67 27.66 3.12
C SER A 806 21.98 27.10 2.56
N TYR A 807 21.91 26.22 1.56
CA TYR A 807 23.09 25.55 0.99
C TYR A 807 24.02 26.52 0.24
N ASP A 808 25.29 26.14 0.10
CA ASP A 808 26.28 26.96 -0.61
C ASP A 808 26.09 26.89 -2.12
N ARG A 809 25.88 28.05 -2.77
CA ARG A 809 25.72 28.16 -4.24
C ARG A 809 27.05 28.21 -5.00
N GLU A 810 28.18 28.31 -4.31
CA GLU A 810 29.52 28.34 -4.94
C GLU A 810 30.21 26.95 -4.91
N GLY A 811 29.60 25.97 -4.24
CA GLY A 811 30.10 24.59 -4.12
C GLY A 811 29.49 23.63 -5.16
N PRO A 812 29.63 22.31 -4.94
CA PRO A 812 28.91 21.31 -5.71
C PRO A 812 27.40 21.51 -5.62
N HIS A 813 26.72 21.31 -6.74
CA HIS A 813 25.26 21.30 -6.83
C HIS A 813 24.68 19.97 -6.30
N VAL A 814 23.35 19.89 -6.20
CA VAL A 814 22.65 18.74 -5.64
C VAL A 814 22.02 17.90 -6.75
N PHE A 815 22.26 16.60 -6.70
CA PHE A 815 21.40 15.58 -7.28
C PHE A 815 20.62 14.93 -6.14
N LEU A 816 19.29 15.00 -6.14
CA LEU A 816 18.46 14.21 -5.25
C LEU A 816 18.08 12.88 -5.93
N GLY A 817 18.99 11.91 -5.93
CA GLY A 817 18.83 10.68 -6.70
C GLY A 817 17.80 9.70 -6.16
N GLU A 818 17.48 9.77 -4.87
CA GLU A 818 16.46 8.93 -4.25
C GLU A 818 15.70 9.69 -3.16
N TYR A 819 14.37 9.80 -3.30
CA TYR A 819 13.51 10.23 -2.20
C TYR A 819 12.10 9.63 -2.25
N ALA A 820 11.51 9.37 -1.08
CA ALA A 820 10.09 9.03 -0.93
C ALA A 820 9.60 9.15 0.53
N SER A 821 8.30 9.34 0.73
CA SER A 821 7.68 9.56 2.06
C SER A 821 7.23 8.31 2.81
N ARG A 822 7.89 7.16 2.59
CA ARG A 822 7.59 5.87 3.27
C ARG A 822 6.14 5.34 3.15
N GLY A 823 5.34 5.89 2.24
CA GLY A 823 4.00 5.40 1.92
C GLY A 823 3.48 5.92 0.57
N ASN A 824 2.32 5.43 0.15
CA ASN A 824 1.63 5.82 -1.10
C ASN A 824 0.18 6.27 -0.85
N ALA A 825 -0.16 6.72 0.36
CA ALA A 825 -1.44 7.39 0.60
C ALA A 825 -1.44 8.79 -0.03
N TRP A 826 -2.58 9.45 -0.05
CA TRP A 826 -2.66 10.81 -0.56
C TRP A 826 -1.88 11.80 0.32
N SER A 827 -1.89 11.61 1.63
CA SER A 827 -1.06 12.37 2.59
C SER A 827 0.45 12.28 2.30
N ASN A 828 0.94 11.10 1.90
CA ASN A 828 2.31 10.89 1.46
C ASN A 828 2.63 11.77 0.25
N ALA A 829 1.84 11.65 -0.81
CA ALA A 829 2.01 12.41 -2.04
C ALA A 829 1.84 13.93 -1.84
N LEU A 830 0.96 14.37 -0.94
CA LEU A 830 0.82 15.77 -0.54
C LEU A 830 2.10 16.32 0.10
N SER A 831 2.70 15.56 1.02
CA SER A 831 3.96 15.95 1.65
C SER A 831 5.13 16.01 0.66
N GLU A 832 5.17 15.06 -0.27
CA GLU A 832 6.14 15.03 -1.37
C GLU A 832 5.95 16.24 -2.30
N ALA A 833 4.70 16.56 -2.66
CA ALA A 833 4.38 17.75 -3.46
C ALA A 833 4.82 19.05 -2.78
N ALA A 834 4.57 19.18 -1.48
CA ALA A 834 5.02 20.33 -0.69
C ALA A 834 6.56 20.46 -0.76
N TYR A 835 7.28 19.35 -0.57
CA TYR A 835 8.73 19.32 -0.69
C TYR A 835 9.23 19.65 -2.10
N MET A 836 8.53 19.19 -3.14
CA MET A 836 8.85 19.52 -4.53
C MET A 836 8.74 21.02 -4.83
N THR A 837 7.91 21.78 -4.11
CA THR A 837 7.94 23.25 -4.22
C THR A 837 9.26 23.84 -3.74
N GLY A 838 9.86 23.27 -2.69
CA GLY A 838 11.19 23.62 -2.20
C GLY A 838 12.31 23.21 -3.16
N ILE A 839 12.17 22.05 -3.81
CA ILE A 839 13.07 21.61 -4.89
C ILE A 839 13.06 22.63 -6.03
N GLU A 840 11.88 22.98 -6.56
CA GLU A 840 11.79 23.95 -7.66
C GLU A 840 12.28 25.34 -7.24
N ARG A 841 11.96 25.79 -6.02
CA ARG A 841 12.43 27.09 -5.50
C ARG A 841 13.96 27.19 -5.49
N ASN A 842 14.64 26.07 -5.30
CA ASN A 842 16.10 25.96 -5.25
C ASN A 842 16.68 25.30 -6.53
N ALA A 843 15.99 25.40 -7.67
CA ALA A 843 16.44 24.80 -8.93
C ALA A 843 17.72 25.45 -9.52
N ASP A 844 18.24 26.53 -8.91
CA ASP A 844 19.61 27.01 -9.15
C ASP A 844 20.68 26.07 -8.63
N LEU A 845 20.35 25.27 -7.60
CA LEU A 845 21.27 24.39 -6.89
C LEU A 845 20.90 22.92 -7.07
N VAL A 846 19.61 22.58 -6.97
CA VAL A 846 19.12 21.21 -7.20
C VAL A 846 18.94 21.05 -8.70
N GLU A 847 19.89 20.36 -9.35
CA GLU A 847 19.90 20.21 -10.81
C GLU A 847 19.12 19.00 -11.29
N LEU A 848 19.02 17.96 -10.44
CA LEU A 848 18.46 16.66 -10.77
C LEU A 848 17.69 16.12 -9.54
N ALA A 849 16.56 15.46 -9.74
CA ALA A 849 15.75 14.83 -8.71
C ALA A 849 14.96 13.62 -9.25
N SER A 850 14.93 12.52 -8.49
CA SER A 850 14.15 11.33 -8.85
C SER A 850 13.56 10.61 -7.63
N TYR A 851 12.26 10.29 -7.72
CA TYR A 851 11.58 9.42 -6.75
C TYR A 851 12.11 7.99 -6.83
N ALA A 852 12.20 7.31 -5.68
CA ALA A 852 12.62 5.90 -5.60
C ALA A 852 11.84 5.12 -4.52
N PRO A 853 11.66 3.79 -4.70
CA PRO A 853 11.82 3.03 -5.93
C PRO A 853 10.67 3.25 -6.92
N MET A 854 10.91 2.90 -8.19
CA MET A 854 9.97 3.19 -9.27
C MET A 854 8.87 2.14 -9.44
N PHE A 855 9.15 0.86 -9.20
CA PHE A 855 8.26 -0.24 -9.53
C PHE A 855 8.16 -1.28 -8.40
N ALA A 856 6.94 -1.69 -8.07
CA ALA A 856 6.69 -2.87 -7.24
C ALA A 856 5.72 -3.88 -7.89
N ASN A 857 6.15 -5.14 -7.93
CA ASN A 857 5.25 -6.26 -8.17
C ASN A 857 4.46 -6.54 -6.87
N GLU A 858 3.13 -6.53 -6.95
CA GLU A 858 2.24 -6.65 -5.77
C GLU A 858 2.48 -7.94 -4.95
N ASP A 859 2.89 -9.03 -5.59
CA ASP A 859 3.14 -10.32 -4.92
C ASP A 859 4.57 -10.43 -4.35
N HIS A 860 5.47 -9.50 -4.73
CA HIS A 860 6.89 -9.60 -4.47
C HIS A 860 7.50 -8.24 -4.05
N VAL A 861 7.05 -7.71 -2.93
CA VAL A 861 7.52 -6.45 -2.34
C VAL A 861 8.66 -6.71 -1.34
N GLN A 862 9.86 -6.24 -1.65
CA GLN A 862 11.02 -6.19 -0.75
C GLN A 862 11.18 -4.83 -0.07
N TRP A 863 10.73 -3.77 -0.74
CA TRP A 863 10.73 -2.41 -0.26
C TRP A 863 9.43 -1.72 -0.69
N SER A 864 8.92 -0.83 0.14
CA SER A 864 7.80 0.06 -0.18
C SER A 864 8.06 1.40 0.52
N PRO A 865 7.53 2.53 0.01
CA PRO A 865 6.56 2.71 -1.07
C PRO A 865 7.16 2.67 -2.48
N ASP A 866 6.32 2.67 -3.52
CA ASP A 866 6.74 2.65 -4.91
C ASP A 866 5.88 3.57 -5.79
N MET A 867 6.49 4.15 -6.82
CA MET A 867 5.78 5.05 -7.74
C MET A 867 4.71 4.28 -8.54
N MET A 868 5.03 3.12 -9.08
CA MET A 868 4.12 2.31 -9.89
C MET A 868 4.03 0.88 -9.38
N TRP A 869 2.82 0.36 -9.36
CA TRP A 869 2.51 -1.00 -8.92
C TRP A 869 2.04 -1.83 -10.09
N PHE A 870 2.32 -3.13 -10.07
CA PHE A 870 1.96 -4.04 -11.15
C PHE A 870 1.83 -5.48 -10.71
N ASP A 871 1.17 -6.26 -11.56
CA ASP A 871 1.10 -7.72 -11.48
C ASP A 871 1.44 -8.31 -12.86
N ASN A 872 1.05 -9.55 -13.17
CA ASN A 872 1.36 -10.17 -14.45
C ASN A 872 0.67 -9.54 -15.69
N ASP A 873 -0.50 -8.90 -15.57
CA ASP A 873 -1.29 -8.44 -16.72
C ASP A 873 -1.61 -6.94 -16.74
N GLU A 874 -1.50 -6.25 -15.61
CA GLU A 874 -1.77 -4.82 -15.52
C GLU A 874 -0.80 -4.06 -14.60
N SER A 875 -0.95 -2.73 -14.61
CA SER A 875 -0.17 -1.81 -13.78
C SER A 875 -0.96 -0.53 -13.50
N TRP A 876 -0.73 0.06 -12.33
CA TRP A 876 -1.35 1.32 -11.89
C TRP A 876 -0.32 2.27 -11.26
N GLY A 877 -0.64 3.57 -11.26
CA GLY A 877 0.20 4.59 -10.65
C GLY A 877 -0.28 4.90 -9.24
N SER A 878 0.64 4.99 -8.28
CA SER A 878 0.32 5.46 -6.94
C SER A 878 -0.09 6.94 -6.94
N THR A 879 -0.56 7.45 -5.81
CA THR A 879 -0.79 8.90 -5.63
C THR A 879 0.50 9.71 -5.87
N SER A 880 1.64 9.15 -5.47
CA SER A 880 2.97 9.72 -5.74
C SER A 880 3.28 9.75 -7.24
N TYR A 881 2.99 8.69 -8.02
CA TYR A 881 3.16 8.73 -9.49
C TYR A 881 2.44 9.90 -10.15
N TRP A 882 1.18 10.11 -9.78
CA TRP A 882 0.39 11.18 -10.35
C TRP A 882 0.89 12.57 -9.94
N THR A 883 1.38 12.70 -8.71
CA THR A 883 2.03 13.91 -8.22
C THR A 883 3.32 14.19 -8.98
N GLN A 884 4.20 13.20 -9.11
CA GLN A 884 5.44 13.29 -9.90
C GLN A 884 5.11 13.69 -11.35
N LYS A 885 4.19 12.98 -12.01
CA LYS A 885 3.74 13.28 -13.38
C LYS A 885 3.26 14.73 -13.51
N MET A 886 2.48 15.21 -12.55
CA MET A 886 1.93 16.56 -12.57
C MET A 886 3.05 17.61 -12.52
N PHE A 887 4.03 17.47 -11.63
CA PHE A 887 5.21 18.36 -11.56
C PHE A 887 6.09 18.25 -12.83
N MET A 888 6.45 17.03 -13.23
CA MET A 888 7.36 16.76 -14.36
C MET A 888 6.83 17.33 -15.68
N THR A 889 5.53 17.21 -15.94
CA THR A 889 4.88 17.71 -17.17
C THR A 889 4.49 19.20 -17.10
N ASN A 890 4.77 19.87 -15.99
CA ASN A 890 4.53 21.31 -15.78
C ASN A 890 5.75 22.05 -15.22
N THR A 891 6.95 21.58 -15.52
CA THR A 891 8.20 22.28 -15.19
C THR A 891 8.25 23.60 -15.97
N GLY A 892 8.61 24.70 -15.30
CA GLY A 892 8.88 25.97 -15.98
C GLY A 892 10.37 26.11 -16.28
N ASP A 893 10.74 27.19 -16.95
CA ASP A 893 12.15 27.53 -17.27
C ASP A 893 12.77 28.45 -16.20
N GLU A 894 11.95 29.22 -15.49
CA GLU A 894 12.39 30.20 -14.49
C GLU A 894 11.45 30.22 -13.27
N VAL A 895 12.00 30.17 -12.06
CA VAL A 895 11.27 30.41 -10.80
C VAL A 895 11.03 31.91 -10.65
N VAL A 896 9.77 32.30 -10.51
CA VAL A 896 9.35 33.69 -10.33
C VAL A 896 9.26 34.01 -8.85
N PRO A 897 9.87 35.12 -8.37
CA PRO A 897 9.81 35.50 -6.96
C PRO A 897 8.36 35.64 -6.47
N SER A 898 8.05 34.93 -5.40
CA SER A 898 6.74 34.98 -4.74
C SER A 898 6.88 34.91 -3.22
N THR A 899 5.93 35.50 -2.51
CA THR A 899 5.84 35.47 -1.04
C THR A 899 4.43 35.11 -0.61
N HIS A 900 4.33 34.14 0.28
CA HIS A 900 3.09 33.72 0.92
C HIS A 900 3.01 34.25 2.35
N ASP A 901 1.80 34.56 2.81
CA ASP A 901 1.48 34.86 4.21
C ASP A 901 0.13 34.22 4.55
N GLY A 902 0.02 33.64 5.74
CA GLY A 902 -1.15 32.91 6.22
C GLY A 902 -1.09 32.66 7.73
N PRO A 903 -2.12 32.02 8.31
CA PRO A 903 -2.06 31.56 9.70
C PRO A 903 -0.86 30.60 9.91
N GLU A 904 -0.32 30.52 11.12
CA GLU A 904 0.67 29.48 11.45
C GLU A 904 -0.04 28.14 11.64
N GLU A 905 0.32 27.13 10.84
CA GLU A 905 -0.06 25.74 11.13
C GLU A 905 0.91 25.19 12.17
N THR A 906 0.47 25.24 13.43
CA THR A 906 1.25 24.74 14.56
C THR A 906 0.80 23.31 14.86
N PRO A 907 1.71 22.31 14.89
CA PRO A 907 1.36 20.98 15.35
C PRO A 907 0.71 21.04 16.74
N ALA A 908 -0.17 20.07 17.02
CA ALA A 908 -0.72 19.91 18.35
C ALA A 908 0.39 19.75 19.40
N ASP A 909 0.08 20.08 20.65
CA ASP A 909 0.98 19.78 21.76
C ASP A 909 1.22 18.27 21.86
N LEU A 910 2.44 17.89 22.26
CA LEU A 910 2.80 16.48 22.38
C LEU A 910 2.01 15.83 23.52
N SER A 911 1.28 14.76 23.18
CA SER A 911 0.49 13.98 24.12
C SER A 911 0.68 12.48 23.90
N GLY A 912 0.40 11.66 24.91
CA GLY A 912 0.38 10.21 24.79
C GLY A 912 0.99 9.48 25.97
N GLY A 913 0.91 8.15 25.93
CA GLY A 913 1.48 7.29 26.95
C GLY A 913 3.01 7.16 26.87
N VAL A 914 3.53 6.23 27.68
CA VAL A 914 4.96 5.89 27.75
C VAL A 914 5.17 4.39 27.59
N PHE A 915 6.36 3.99 27.15
CA PHE A 915 6.72 2.58 27.04
C PHE A 915 8.24 2.37 27.19
N LEU A 916 8.63 1.12 27.41
CA LEU A 916 10.04 0.71 27.49
C LEU A 916 10.37 -0.21 26.32
N SER A 917 11.54 -0.04 25.73
CA SER A 917 12.03 -0.91 24.67
C SER A 917 13.55 -1.06 24.71
N THR A 918 14.08 -1.97 23.90
CA THR A 918 15.51 -2.18 23.69
C THR A 918 15.77 -2.63 22.25
N TRP A 919 17.00 -2.46 21.77
CA TRP A 919 17.42 -2.96 20.46
C TRP A 919 18.65 -3.86 20.60
N ASN A 920 18.51 -5.15 20.29
CA ASN A 920 19.58 -6.16 20.42
C ASN A 920 20.31 -6.10 21.79
N THR A 921 19.55 -5.84 22.85
CA THR A 921 20.08 -5.52 24.17
C THR A 921 19.21 -6.08 25.28
N ARG A 922 19.86 -6.53 26.37
CA ARG A 922 19.26 -6.88 27.65
C ARG A 922 19.40 -5.70 28.59
N ALA A 923 18.31 -5.31 29.24
CA ALA A 923 18.27 -4.19 30.16
C ALA A 923 17.36 -4.48 31.35
N ALA A 924 17.61 -3.80 32.46
CA ALA A 924 16.73 -3.74 33.61
C ALA A 924 16.26 -2.30 33.80
N TYR A 925 15.00 -2.14 34.21
CA TYR A 925 14.38 -0.86 34.50
C TYR A 925 13.79 -0.88 35.91
N ASP A 926 13.84 0.27 36.59
CA ASP A 926 13.27 0.46 37.92
C ASP A 926 12.71 1.88 38.08
N ASP A 927 11.87 2.08 39.10
CA ASP A 927 11.33 3.39 39.53
C ASP A 927 10.74 4.26 38.39
N VAL A 928 9.87 3.68 37.56
CA VAL A 928 9.18 4.43 36.48
C VAL A 928 8.12 5.34 37.09
N VAL A 929 8.21 6.65 36.83
CA VAL A 929 7.27 7.66 37.32
C VAL A 929 6.93 8.66 36.21
N VAL A 930 5.64 8.89 35.99
CA VAL A 930 5.10 9.95 35.12
C VAL A 930 4.39 10.97 35.99
N THR A 931 4.81 12.23 35.93
CA THR A 931 4.26 13.33 36.73
C THR A 931 3.74 14.45 35.83
N ASP A 932 2.53 14.93 36.08
CA ASP A 932 1.98 16.12 35.43
C ASP A 932 2.79 17.36 35.83
N ASN A 933 3.29 18.14 34.86
CA ASN A 933 4.16 19.28 35.16
C ASN A 933 3.37 20.48 35.72
N ALA A 934 2.07 20.56 35.50
CA ALA A 934 1.23 21.68 35.92
C ALA A 934 0.70 21.52 37.35
N SER A 935 0.16 20.35 37.69
CA SER A 935 -0.39 20.02 39.00
C SER A 935 0.64 19.41 39.94
N GLY A 936 1.64 18.69 39.41
CA GLY A 936 2.58 17.88 40.17
C GLY A 936 2.02 16.52 40.61
N ASP A 937 0.87 16.11 40.08
CA ASP A 937 0.27 14.81 40.38
C ASP A 937 1.00 13.69 39.64
N VAL A 938 1.12 12.53 40.29
CA VAL A 938 1.67 11.32 39.66
C VAL A 938 0.58 10.69 38.80
N LEU A 939 0.79 10.70 37.48
CA LEU A 939 -0.10 10.10 36.47
C LEU A 939 0.06 8.59 36.40
N PHE A 940 1.30 8.11 36.57
CA PHE A 940 1.64 6.69 36.59
C PHE A 940 2.91 6.47 37.41
N SER A 941 2.98 5.34 38.12
CA SER A 941 4.20 4.93 38.80
C SER A 941 4.26 3.42 38.95
N ASP A 942 5.44 2.86 38.78
CA ASP A 942 5.71 1.45 39.02
C ASP A 942 7.13 1.25 39.57
N SER A 943 7.24 0.54 40.69
CA SER A 943 8.51 0.10 41.29
C SER A 943 8.71 -1.42 41.14
N PHE A 944 7.91 -2.05 40.28
CA PHE A 944 8.02 -3.45 39.85
C PHE A 944 7.95 -4.50 40.97
N ASP A 945 6.96 -4.36 41.87
CA ASP A 945 6.55 -5.44 42.77
C ASP A 945 6.00 -6.66 41.97
N ASP A 946 5.34 -6.39 40.84
CA ASP A 946 4.93 -7.35 39.81
C ASP A 946 4.90 -6.70 38.41
N ALA A 947 4.48 -7.45 37.38
CA ALA A 947 4.44 -6.98 35.98
C ALA A 947 3.03 -6.63 35.49
N SER A 948 2.03 -6.53 36.36
CA SER A 948 0.61 -6.46 35.96
C SER A 948 0.23 -5.18 35.22
N GLY A 949 0.97 -4.09 35.41
CA GLY A 949 0.78 -2.82 34.69
C GLY A 949 1.38 -2.78 33.29
N TRP A 950 2.04 -3.86 32.84
CA TRP A 950 2.82 -3.89 31.60
C TRP A 950 2.39 -5.02 30.66
N ASP A 951 2.32 -4.70 29.38
CA ASP A 951 1.98 -5.63 28.30
C ASP A 951 3.14 -5.77 27.29
N PRO A 952 3.93 -6.85 27.39
CA PRO A 952 5.02 -7.13 26.45
C PRO A 952 4.50 -7.35 25.02
N GLN A 953 4.84 -6.43 24.12
CA GLN A 953 4.52 -6.56 22.69
C GLN A 953 5.55 -7.45 21.97
N SER A 954 6.81 -7.38 22.40
CA SER A 954 7.91 -8.17 21.84
C SER A 954 9.07 -8.30 22.86
N GLY A 955 9.94 -9.29 22.63
CA GLY A 955 11.04 -9.60 23.54
C GLY A 955 10.63 -10.55 24.68
N SER A 956 11.41 -10.56 25.76
CA SER A 956 11.16 -11.43 26.90
C SER A 956 11.33 -10.64 28.19
N TRP A 957 10.18 -10.29 28.78
CA TRP A 957 10.06 -9.37 29.89
C TRP A 957 9.53 -10.08 31.14
N ALA A 958 10.15 -9.80 32.28
CA ALA A 958 9.69 -10.28 33.59
C ALA A 958 10.26 -9.42 34.70
N VAL A 959 9.55 -9.33 35.82
CA VAL A 959 10.13 -8.82 37.05
C VAL A 959 11.14 -9.83 37.60
N ALA A 960 12.36 -9.37 37.86
CA ALA A 960 13.42 -10.15 38.48
C ALA A 960 14.19 -9.27 39.48
N ASP A 961 14.34 -9.74 40.71
CA ASP A 961 15.03 -9.04 41.80
C ASP A 961 14.52 -7.61 42.07
N GLY A 962 13.24 -7.34 41.81
CA GLY A 962 12.60 -6.04 42.00
C GLY A 962 12.71 -5.09 40.82
N GLU A 963 13.29 -5.53 39.69
CA GLU A 963 13.44 -4.72 38.47
C GLU A 963 12.65 -5.35 37.32
N TYR A 964 12.21 -4.56 36.36
CA TYR A 964 11.63 -5.06 35.13
C TYR A 964 12.69 -5.35 34.08
N VAL A 965 12.89 -6.64 33.80
CA VAL A 965 14.03 -7.13 33.04
C VAL A 965 13.61 -7.59 31.65
N GLN A 966 14.20 -6.96 30.65
CA GLN A 966 14.31 -7.50 29.31
C GLN A 966 15.49 -8.47 29.27
N SER A 967 15.24 -9.73 28.87
CA SER A 967 16.26 -10.78 28.84
C SER A 967 16.72 -11.25 27.44
N ALA A 968 16.07 -10.83 26.36
CA ALA A 968 16.38 -11.23 24.98
C ALA A 968 17.39 -10.27 24.30
N GLY A 969 18.64 -10.70 24.12
CA GLY A 969 19.71 -9.84 23.56
C GLY A 969 19.76 -9.73 22.03
N ASN A 970 18.76 -10.22 21.30
CA ASN A 970 18.78 -10.36 19.84
C ASN A 970 17.43 -10.02 19.19
N VAL A 971 16.65 -9.18 19.87
CA VAL A 971 15.35 -8.69 19.42
C VAL A 971 15.46 -7.19 19.18
N THR A 972 14.99 -6.73 18.03
CA THR A 972 14.86 -5.31 17.69
C THR A 972 13.51 -4.81 18.15
N ASP A 973 13.46 -3.56 18.63
CA ASP A 973 12.28 -2.98 19.28
C ASP A 973 11.56 -3.99 20.20
N ALA A 974 12.32 -4.55 21.14
CA ALA A 974 11.77 -5.43 22.16
C ALA A 974 10.95 -4.59 23.13
N ARG A 975 9.68 -4.35 22.82
CA ARG A 975 8.80 -3.33 23.43
C ARG A 975 7.89 -3.93 24.49
N SER A 976 7.69 -3.19 25.57
CA SER A 976 6.65 -3.40 26.56
C SER A 976 5.96 -2.08 26.87
N ILE A 977 4.64 -2.06 26.80
CA ILE A 977 3.82 -0.86 26.98
C ILE A 977 3.08 -0.94 28.31
N ILE A 978 2.70 0.21 28.88
CA ILE A 978 1.76 0.23 30.01
C ILE A 978 0.34 -0.11 29.53
N THR A 979 -0.54 -0.55 30.44
CA THR A 979 -1.95 -0.76 30.13
C THR A 979 -2.59 0.50 29.53
N ASP A 980 -3.24 0.34 28.38
CA ASP A 980 -3.87 1.40 27.59
C ASP A 980 -2.91 2.54 27.19
N ALA A 981 -1.60 2.26 27.01
CA ALA A 981 -0.59 3.28 26.71
C ALA A 981 -1.01 4.25 25.59
N TYR A 982 -1.53 3.71 24.48
CA TYR A 982 -1.91 4.49 23.30
C TYR A 982 -3.25 5.22 23.46
N ALA A 983 -4.03 4.91 24.48
CA ALA A 983 -5.26 5.62 24.80
C ALA A 983 -5.07 6.71 25.87
N LYS A 984 -3.84 6.90 26.37
CA LYS A 984 -3.54 7.99 27.32
C LYS A 984 -3.49 9.31 26.57
N ASP A 985 -4.16 10.31 27.13
CA ASP A 985 -4.20 11.70 26.67
C ASP A 985 -3.24 12.60 27.45
N TRP A 986 -2.22 12.01 28.09
CA TRP A 986 -1.29 12.75 28.93
C TRP A 986 -0.50 13.77 28.10
N ASP A 987 -0.62 15.04 28.45
CA ASP A 987 0.20 16.12 27.93
C ASP A 987 1.10 16.70 29.04
N ASN A 988 2.05 17.55 28.65
CA ASN A 988 2.85 18.37 29.57
C ASN A 988 3.32 17.63 30.84
N TYR A 989 4.03 16.52 30.69
CA TYR A 989 4.46 15.67 31.81
C TYR A 989 5.98 15.47 31.87
N THR A 990 6.46 14.90 32.97
CA THR A 990 7.83 14.43 33.15
C THR A 990 7.82 12.92 33.38
N LEU A 991 8.58 12.18 32.58
CA LEU A 991 8.89 10.76 32.77
C LEU A 991 10.29 10.63 33.40
N GLU A 992 10.37 9.93 34.54
CA GLU A 992 11.61 9.58 35.24
C GLU A 992 11.68 8.07 35.45
N LEU A 993 12.86 7.49 35.29
CA LEU A 993 13.13 6.07 35.55
C LEU A 993 14.63 5.79 35.71
N ASP A 994 14.97 4.66 36.32
CA ASP A 994 16.32 4.14 36.37
C ASP A 994 16.49 2.98 35.37
N ALA A 995 17.61 2.97 34.64
CA ALA A 995 17.89 1.97 33.60
C ALA A 995 19.31 1.43 33.72
N ARG A 996 19.47 0.11 33.54
CA ARG A 996 20.76 -0.58 33.57
C ARG A 996 20.94 -1.52 32.39
N LYS A 997 21.99 -1.29 31.60
CA LYS A 997 22.39 -2.18 30.50
C LYS A 997 23.00 -3.46 31.09
N LEU A 998 22.42 -4.62 30.77
CA LEU A 998 22.93 -5.94 31.20
C LEU A 998 23.82 -6.61 30.13
N GLY A 999 23.69 -6.21 28.87
CA GLY A 999 24.59 -6.61 27.77
C GLY A 999 23.88 -6.60 26.41
N GLY A 1000 24.64 -6.54 25.32
CA GLY A 1000 24.10 -6.37 23.96
C GLY A 1000 24.87 -5.30 23.19
N SER A 1001 24.48 -5.10 21.92
CA SER A 1001 25.14 -4.13 21.02
C SER A 1001 24.75 -2.69 21.31
N GLU A 1002 23.56 -2.43 21.85
CA GLU A 1002 23.05 -1.07 22.13
C GLU A 1002 22.73 -0.85 23.62
N ALA A 1003 21.82 0.06 24.00
CA ALA A 1003 21.36 0.21 25.37
C ALA A 1003 19.83 0.30 25.53
N PHE A 1004 19.26 1.49 25.59
CA PHE A 1004 17.88 1.73 26.04
C PHE A 1004 17.07 2.45 24.97
N LEU A 1005 15.80 2.09 24.83
CA LEU A 1005 14.82 2.88 24.08
C LEU A 1005 13.70 3.26 25.06
N ILE A 1006 13.48 4.54 25.29
CA ILE A 1006 12.44 5.04 26.20
C ILE A 1006 11.40 5.79 25.39
N GLY A 1007 10.19 5.23 25.28
CA GLY A 1007 9.09 5.77 24.50
C GLY A 1007 8.18 6.68 25.30
N PHE A 1008 7.71 7.75 24.67
CA PHE A 1008 6.85 8.78 25.26
C PHE A 1008 6.08 9.53 24.16
N ALA A 1009 5.07 10.32 24.54
CA ALA A 1009 4.10 10.92 23.62
C ALA A 1009 3.55 9.86 22.63
N ALA A 1010 3.26 8.67 23.16
CA ALA A 1010 2.84 7.53 22.35
C ALA A 1010 1.32 7.54 22.17
N GLY A 1011 0.86 7.98 21.00
CA GLY A 1011 -0.54 7.93 20.56
C GLY A 1011 -0.89 6.64 19.81
N GLY A 1012 0.11 5.88 19.38
CA GLY A 1012 -0.09 4.63 18.67
C GLY A 1012 1.16 3.75 18.62
N ARG A 1013 1.02 2.55 18.06
CA ARG A 1013 2.14 1.62 17.90
C ARG A 1013 3.26 2.22 17.06
N ASP A 1014 2.92 2.95 16.01
CA ASP A 1014 3.88 3.57 15.09
C ASP A 1014 3.75 5.11 15.10
N ASP A 1015 3.24 5.66 16.21
CA ASP A 1015 3.09 7.11 16.45
C ASP A 1015 3.57 7.44 17.88
N PHE A 1016 4.83 7.85 17.99
CA PHE A 1016 5.50 8.11 19.25
C PHE A 1016 6.84 8.84 19.08
N TYR A 1017 7.37 9.37 20.18
CA TYR A 1017 8.79 9.70 20.31
C TYR A 1017 9.50 8.66 21.17
N TRP A 1018 10.77 8.36 20.87
CA TRP A 1018 11.63 7.66 21.82
C TRP A 1018 13.01 8.29 21.95
N TRP A 1019 13.62 8.08 23.11
CA TRP A 1019 15.03 8.37 23.29
C TRP A 1019 15.83 7.09 23.16
N ASN A 1020 16.59 6.98 22.07
CA ASN A 1020 17.55 5.92 21.84
C ASN A 1020 18.90 6.27 22.50
N LEU A 1021 19.19 5.60 23.61
CA LEU A 1021 20.42 5.76 24.36
C LEU A 1021 21.38 4.61 23.99
N GLY A 1022 22.58 4.93 23.53
CA GLY A 1022 23.57 3.93 23.13
C GLY A 1022 23.20 3.19 21.85
N GLY A 1023 22.59 3.87 20.87
CA GLY A 1023 22.28 3.34 19.54
C GLY A 1023 23.52 3.20 18.65
N TRP A 1024 23.34 2.62 17.46
CA TRP A 1024 24.38 2.39 16.44
C TRP A 1024 25.65 1.74 17.01
N ASN A 1025 25.48 0.54 17.57
CA ASN A 1025 26.54 -0.18 18.28
C ASN A 1025 27.12 0.58 19.49
N ASN A 1026 26.26 1.28 20.26
CA ASN A 1026 26.64 1.97 21.48
C ASN A 1026 27.65 3.10 21.26
N THR A 1027 27.49 3.83 20.15
CA THR A 1027 28.36 4.94 19.78
C THR A 1027 27.73 6.31 20.05
N ARG A 1028 26.40 6.39 20.06
CA ARG A 1028 25.66 7.67 20.17
C ARG A 1028 24.31 7.54 20.86
N GLN A 1029 23.66 8.68 21.06
CA GLN A 1029 22.26 8.78 21.50
C GLN A 1029 21.47 9.64 20.51
N ALA A 1030 20.20 9.29 20.27
CA ALA A 1030 19.31 10.00 19.36
C ALA A 1030 17.88 10.09 19.90
N LEU A 1031 17.23 11.22 19.69
CA LEU A 1031 15.78 11.36 19.78
C LEU A 1031 15.21 11.00 18.40
N GLN A 1032 14.25 10.07 18.39
CA GLN A 1032 13.58 9.66 17.15
C GLN A 1032 12.07 9.79 17.30
N ARG A 1033 11.39 10.03 16.17
CA ARG A 1033 9.94 10.13 16.04
C ARG A 1033 9.46 9.09 15.03
N ALA A 1034 8.45 8.31 15.41
CA ALA A 1034 7.66 7.50 14.49
C ALA A 1034 6.34 8.23 14.19
N ASP A 1035 5.94 8.26 12.92
CA ASP A 1035 4.68 8.86 12.46
C ASP A 1035 4.03 7.95 11.41
N ASN A 1036 3.22 6.99 11.88
CA ASN A 1036 2.61 5.90 11.11
C ASN A 1036 3.63 5.06 10.31
N SER A 1037 4.87 5.01 10.79
CA SER A 1037 6.05 4.54 10.07
C SER A 1037 7.20 4.24 11.04
N SER A 1038 8.32 3.71 10.54
CA SER A 1038 9.53 3.51 11.35
C SER A 1038 10.12 4.83 11.84
N ALA A 1039 10.67 4.83 13.06
CA ALA A 1039 11.15 6.05 13.70
C ALA A 1039 12.35 6.71 12.97
N ASN A 1040 12.23 8.00 12.66
CA ASN A 1040 13.28 8.86 12.10
C ASN A 1040 14.01 9.66 13.16
N GLU A 1041 15.29 9.92 12.94
CA GLU A 1041 16.07 10.80 13.80
C GLU A 1041 15.62 12.25 13.64
N VAL A 1042 15.35 12.91 14.78
CA VAL A 1042 15.05 14.36 14.81
C VAL A 1042 16.11 15.17 15.57
N ALA A 1043 16.92 14.50 16.39
CA ALA A 1043 18.12 15.06 17.01
C ALA A 1043 19.07 13.95 17.48
N ALA A 1044 20.38 14.15 17.38
CA ALA A 1044 21.36 13.21 17.92
C ALA A 1044 22.58 13.87 18.56
N VAL A 1045 23.28 13.10 19.40
CA VAL A 1045 24.56 13.47 20.02
C VAL A 1045 25.52 12.30 19.93
N GLU A 1046 26.63 12.51 19.21
CA GLU A 1046 27.69 11.53 19.01
C GLU A 1046 28.55 11.30 20.27
N GLY A 1047 29.21 10.14 20.35
CA GLY A 1047 30.23 9.84 21.38
C GLY A 1047 29.68 9.53 22.78
N HIS A 1048 28.43 9.07 22.89
CA HIS A 1048 27.73 8.83 24.15
C HIS A 1048 27.40 7.34 24.34
N ALA A 1049 28.37 6.58 24.86
CA ALA A 1049 28.26 5.13 25.08
C ALA A 1049 27.78 4.76 26.49
N MET A 1050 26.87 3.78 26.59
CA MET A 1050 26.39 3.23 27.86
C MET A 1050 27.25 2.06 28.33
N GLN A 1051 27.70 2.13 29.58
CA GLN A 1051 28.46 1.09 30.27
C GLN A 1051 27.55 -0.03 30.81
N THR A 1052 27.88 -1.28 30.52
CA THR A 1052 27.20 -2.45 31.08
C THR A 1052 27.38 -2.53 32.60
N GLY A 1053 26.29 -2.77 33.32
CA GLY A 1053 26.26 -2.92 34.78
C GLY A 1053 26.26 -1.61 35.57
N ARG A 1054 26.20 -0.45 34.90
CA ARG A 1054 26.00 0.86 35.53
C ARG A 1054 24.52 1.25 35.46
N ASP A 1055 23.99 1.75 36.57
CA ASP A 1055 22.67 2.37 36.63
C ASP A 1055 22.75 3.81 36.10
N TYR A 1056 21.72 4.20 35.33
CA TYR A 1056 21.54 5.52 34.77
C TYR A 1056 20.18 6.07 35.18
N HIS A 1057 20.15 7.32 35.60
CA HIS A 1057 18.89 8.01 35.87
C HIS A 1057 18.45 8.78 34.62
N VAL A 1058 17.31 8.39 34.04
CA VAL A 1058 16.74 8.98 32.83
C VAL A 1058 15.59 9.89 33.20
N LYS A 1059 15.59 11.12 32.66
CA LYS A 1059 14.50 12.08 32.81
C LYS A 1059 14.14 12.70 31.47
N ILE A 1060 12.87 12.63 31.11
CA ILE A 1060 12.29 13.17 29.87
C ILE A 1060 11.21 14.17 30.27
N VAL A 1061 11.33 15.41 29.83
CA VAL A 1061 10.35 16.47 30.10
C VAL A 1061 9.65 16.84 28.79
N VAL A 1062 8.35 16.59 28.73
CA VAL A 1062 7.45 16.99 27.64
C VAL A 1062 6.70 18.24 28.10
N SER A 1063 6.76 19.33 27.31
CA SER A 1063 6.04 20.57 27.62
C SER A 1063 5.66 21.29 26.33
N GLY A 1064 4.36 21.28 26.03
CA GLY A 1064 3.84 21.60 24.71
C GLY A 1064 4.57 20.78 23.63
N ARG A 1065 5.10 21.46 22.61
CA ARG A 1065 5.94 20.87 21.55
C ARG A 1065 7.41 20.63 21.90
N THR A 1066 7.83 20.92 23.14
CA THR A 1066 9.25 20.88 23.53
C THR A 1066 9.58 19.66 24.38
N ILE A 1067 10.59 18.91 23.93
CA ILE A 1067 11.18 17.77 24.60
C ILE A 1067 12.54 18.17 25.18
N ARG A 1068 12.79 17.82 26.45
CA ARG A 1068 14.11 17.95 27.08
C ARG A 1068 14.54 16.63 27.69
N LEU A 1069 15.72 16.18 27.31
CA LEU A 1069 16.25 14.86 27.66
C LEU A 1069 17.43 15.01 28.62
N TYR A 1070 17.37 14.38 29.78
CA TYR A 1070 18.41 14.44 30.82
C TYR A 1070 18.87 13.03 31.20
N LEU A 1071 20.18 12.86 31.31
CA LEU A 1071 20.82 11.64 31.78
C LEU A 1071 21.70 11.98 32.98
N ASP A 1072 21.50 11.28 34.10
CA ASP A 1072 22.17 11.54 35.39
C ASP A 1072 22.09 13.03 35.82
N GLY A 1073 20.95 13.67 35.53
CA GLY A 1073 20.68 15.08 35.83
C GLY A 1073 21.34 16.09 34.88
N ALA A 1074 22.12 15.65 33.88
CA ALA A 1074 22.72 16.52 32.87
C ALA A 1074 21.84 16.58 31.61
N LEU A 1075 21.51 17.80 31.15
CA LEU A 1075 20.77 18.02 29.90
C LEU A 1075 21.60 17.51 28.71
N GLN A 1076 21.02 16.58 27.96
CA GLN A 1076 21.62 15.96 26.78
C GLN A 1076 21.14 16.65 25.50
N MET A 1077 19.83 16.82 25.35
CA MET A 1077 19.19 17.39 24.16
C MET A 1077 17.98 18.25 24.53
N THR A 1078 17.70 19.25 23.69
CA THR A 1078 16.42 19.96 23.65
C THR A 1078 15.95 19.96 22.21
N TYR A 1079 14.71 19.54 22.01
CA TYR A 1079 14.07 19.53 20.69
C TYR A 1079 12.70 20.19 20.82
N THR A 1080 12.37 21.03 19.85
CA THR A 1080 11.04 21.60 19.72
C THR A 1080 10.56 21.24 18.34
N GLU A 1081 9.43 20.54 18.23
CA GLU A 1081 8.86 20.15 16.94
C GLU A 1081 8.68 21.39 16.07
N PRO A 1082 9.17 21.42 14.82
CA PRO A 1082 9.08 22.61 13.98
C PRO A 1082 7.62 22.97 13.66
N ALA A 1083 7.36 24.26 13.45
CA ALA A 1083 6.12 24.69 12.82
C ALA A 1083 6.22 24.46 11.31
N THR A 1084 5.11 24.18 10.67
CA THR A 1084 5.02 23.95 9.22
C THR A 1084 4.42 25.17 8.52
N GLU A 1085 4.71 25.37 7.24
CA GLU A 1085 4.02 26.38 6.44
C GLU A 1085 2.53 26.03 6.33
N SER A 1086 1.63 27.02 6.36
CA SER A 1086 0.19 26.77 6.22
C SER A 1086 -0.29 26.55 4.80
N LEU A 1087 0.58 26.81 3.82
CA LEU A 1087 0.36 26.57 2.41
C LEU A 1087 1.72 26.59 1.72
N TYR A 1088 2.00 25.61 0.86
CA TYR A 1088 3.27 25.54 0.14
C TYR A 1088 3.06 25.98 -1.30
N GLN A 1089 3.98 26.78 -1.83
CA GLN A 1089 3.84 27.30 -3.19
C GLN A 1089 5.17 27.51 -3.90
N VAL A 1090 5.12 27.39 -5.22
CA VAL A 1090 6.15 27.88 -6.13
C VAL A 1090 5.48 28.42 -7.38
N VAL A 1091 6.04 29.49 -7.95
CA VAL A 1091 5.59 30.05 -9.22
C VAL A 1091 6.72 29.91 -10.22
N THR A 1092 6.42 29.33 -11.38
CA THR A 1092 7.38 29.22 -12.48
C THR A 1092 6.86 29.92 -13.72
N ARG A 1093 7.76 30.25 -14.64
CA ARG A 1093 7.46 30.83 -15.95
C ARG A 1093 7.86 29.84 -17.04
N ASP A 1094 6.95 29.58 -17.98
CA ASP A 1094 7.25 28.91 -19.25
C ASP A 1094 7.67 30.00 -20.25
N GLU A 1095 8.96 30.12 -20.55
CA GLU A 1095 9.54 31.12 -21.46
C GLU A 1095 9.01 30.97 -22.90
N ARG A 1096 8.68 29.74 -23.32
CA ARG A 1096 8.17 29.45 -24.66
C ARG A 1096 6.78 30.03 -24.88
N THR A 1097 5.93 30.02 -23.86
CA THR A 1097 4.54 30.50 -23.93
C THR A 1097 4.35 31.89 -23.30
N GLY A 1098 5.20 32.26 -22.35
CA GLY A 1098 5.05 33.42 -21.47
C GLY A 1098 4.11 33.18 -20.27
N ASP A 1099 3.59 31.97 -20.11
CA ASP A 1099 2.63 31.64 -19.05
C ASP A 1099 3.34 31.57 -17.68
N LEU A 1100 2.64 32.01 -16.63
CA LEU A 1100 3.03 31.71 -15.25
C LEU A 1100 2.28 30.46 -14.79
N VAL A 1101 2.96 29.53 -14.13
CA VAL A 1101 2.36 28.35 -13.51
C VAL A 1101 2.47 28.51 -12.01
N LEU A 1102 1.34 28.78 -11.36
CA LEU A 1102 1.24 28.84 -9.91
C LEU A 1102 0.93 27.44 -9.39
N LYS A 1103 1.86 26.83 -8.66
CA LYS A 1103 1.75 25.50 -8.05
C LYS A 1103 1.53 25.67 -6.55
N VAL A 1104 0.40 25.19 -6.03
CA VAL A 1104 0.03 25.33 -4.63
C VAL A 1104 -0.34 23.98 -4.04
N VAL A 1105 0.16 23.71 -2.84
CA VAL A 1105 -0.12 22.49 -2.09
C VAL A 1105 -0.75 22.87 -0.75
N ASN A 1106 -1.95 22.36 -0.51
CA ASN A 1106 -2.67 22.50 0.75
C ASN A 1106 -2.79 21.11 1.39
N PRO A 1107 -1.89 20.72 2.31
CA PRO A 1107 -1.96 19.42 2.97
C PRO A 1107 -2.97 19.37 4.12
N TYR A 1108 -3.66 20.48 4.43
CA TYR A 1108 -4.47 20.63 5.64
C TYR A 1108 -5.97 20.44 5.37
N GLU A 1109 -6.73 20.31 6.47
CA GLU A 1109 -8.18 20.05 6.47
C GLU A 1109 -9.04 21.25 6.08
N SER A 1110 -8.45 22.45 6.02
CA SER A 1110 -9.17 23.69 5.70
C SER A 1110 -9.01 24.06 4.23
N VAL A 1111 -10.01 24.72 3.65
CA VAL A 1111 -9.88 25.40 2.36
C VAL A 1111 -9.01 26.64 2.55
N ALA A 1112 -7.93 26.75 1.78
CA ALA A 1112 -7.06 27.91 1.78
C ALA A 1112 -7.55 28.95 0.76
N ARG A 1113 -8.41 29.87 1.22
CA ARG A 1113 -8.83 31.03 0.42
C ARG A 1113 -7.69 32.00 0.29
N THR A 1114 -7.16 32.13 -0.92
CA THR A 1114 -5.94 32.91 -1.16
C THR A 1114 -6.22 34.11 -2.03
N SER A 1115 -5.89 35.30 -1.53
CA SER A 1115 -5.81 36.52 -2.33
C SER A 1115 -4.48 36.57 -3.07
N VAL A 1116 -4.51 36.37 -4.40
CA VAL A 1116 -3.34 36.34 -5.26
C VAL A 1116 -3.16 37.68 -5.96
N SER A 1117 -1.97 38.24 -5.84
CA SER A 1117 -1.53 39.48 -6.47
C SER A 1117 -0.36 39.16 -7.39
N VAL A 1118 -0.43 39.62 -8.65
CA VAL A 1118 0.58 39.39 -9.69
C VAL A 1118 1.04 40.74 -10.20
N ALA A 1119 2.20 41.20 -9.73
CA ALA A 1119 2.86 42.40 -10.21
C ALA A 1119 3.56 42.13 -11.55
N GLY A 1120 3.54 43.10 -12.47
CA GLY A 1120 4.30 43.02 -13.72
C GLY A 1120 3.67 42.19 -14.85
N ALA A 1121 2.54 41.51 -14.63
CA ALA A 1121 1.83 40.75 -15.65
C ALA A 1121 0.30 40.92 -15.57
N GLU A 1122 -0.36 41.19 -16.70
CA GLU A 1122 -1.82 41.22 -16.79
C GLU A 1122 -2.38 39.84 -17.14
N VAL A 1123 -2.75 39.04 -16.14
CA VAL A 1123 -3.33 37.70 -16.39
C VAL A 1123 -4.74 37.73 -17.01
N ARG A 1124 -5.07 36.72 -17.82
CA ARG A 1124 -6.42 36.49 -18.35
C ARG A 1124 -7.39 36.00 -17.27
N SER A 1125 -8.69 36.24 -17.47
CA SER A 1125 -9.72 35.80 -16.51
C SER A 1125 -10.09 34.32 -16.64
N ARG A 1126 -9.76 33.66 -17.75
CA ARG A 1126 -10.00 32.23 -17.93
C ARG A 1126 -8.66 31.54 -17.85
N VAL A 1127 -8.50 30.67 -16.88
CA VAL A 1127 -7.24 29.96 -16.59
C VAL A 1127 -7.47 28.46 -16.68
N GLU A 1128 -6.40 27.72 -16.96
CA GLU A 1128 -6.38 26.26 -16.87
C GLU A 1128 -6.01 25.87 -15.44
N VAL A 1129 -6.69 24.85 -14.94
CA VAL A 1129 -6.51 24.32 -13.59
C VAL A 1129 -6.27 22.82 -13.73
N THR A 1130 -5.21 22.32 -13.11
CA THR A 1130 -5.00 20.90 -12.88
C THR A 1130 -5.00 20.70 -11.37
N GLU A 1131 -5.87 19.83 -10.86
CA GLU A 1131 -6.07 19.68 -9.42
C GLU A 1131 -6.17 18.20 -9.03
N MET A 1132 -5.48 17.83 -7.96
CA MET A 1132 -5.63 16.57 -7.25
C MET A 1132 -6.13 16.87 -5.84
N ALA A 1133 -7.17 16.18 -5.39
CA ALA A 1133 -7.69 16.28 -4.03
C ALA A 1133 -8.33 14.95 -3.63
N GLY A 1134 -8.38 14.66 -2.32
CA GLY A 1134 -8.95 13.43 -1.80
C GLY A 1134 -8.75 13.30 -0.29
N ALA A 1135 -9.30 12.24 0.29
CA ALA A 1135 -9.06 11.93 1.70
C ALA A 1135 -7.56 11.63 1.95
N PRO A 1136 -6.94 12.12 3.04
CA PRO A 1136 -5.51 11.89 3.32
C PRO A 1136 -5.07 10.42 3.33
N SER A 1137 -5.98 9.51 3.69
CA SER A 1137 -5.75 8.06 3.74
C SER A 1137 -5.92 7.36 2.39
N ALA A 1138 -6.50 8.01 1.38
CA ALA A 1138 -6.83 7.41 0.09
C ALA A 1138 -5.57 6.91 -0.64
N ARG A 1139 -5.68 5.77 -1.34
CA ARG A 1139 -4.62 5.14 -2.13
C ARG A 1139 -5.17 4.72 -3.49
N ASN A 1140 -4.32 4.72 -4.50
CA ASN A 1140 -4.64 4.06 -5.76
C ASN A 1140 -4.22 2.58 -5.67
N THR A 1141 -5.15 1.69 -5.92
CA THR A 1141 -4.97 0.23 -5.85
C THR A 1141 -5.30 -0.42 -7.19
N LYS A 1142 -5.09 -1.73 -7.32
CA LYS A 1142 -5.49 -2.48 -8.52
C LYS A 1142 -6.99 -2.34 -8.83
N THR A 1143 -7.82 -2.38 -7.79
CA THR A 1143 -9.29 -2.27 -7.85
C THR A 1143 -9.75 -0.83 -8.05
N GLN A 1144 -8.98 0.16 -7.57
CA GLN A 1144 -9.24 1.59 -7.72
C GLN A 1144 -7.99 2.35 -8.22
N PRO A 1145 -7.55 2.13 -9.48
CA PRO A 1145 -6.26 2.62 -9.96
C PRO A 1145 -6.23 4.13 -10.22
N GLU A 1146 -7.40 4.77 -10.24
CA GLU A 1146 -7.59 6.20 -10.52
C GLU A 1146 -8.35 6.93 -9.40
N ARG A 1147 -8.26 6.45 -8.14
CA ARG A 1147 -8.96 7.04 -7.00
C ARG A 1147 -8.56 8.50 -6.74
N VAL A 1148 -7.27 8.78 -6.72
CA VAL A 1148 -6.71 10.13 -6.61
C VAL A 1148 -5.78 10.36 -7.79
N VAL A 1149 -6.27 11.12 -8.77
CA VAL A 1149 -5.58 11.44 -10.03
C VAL A 1149 -5.82 12.91 -10.41
N PRO A 1150 -4.99 13.51 -11.27
CA PRO A 1150 -5.16 14.89 -11.68
C PRO A 1150 -6.44 15.08 -12.50
N VAL A 1151 -7.23 16.06 -12.12
CA VAL A 1151 -8.42 16.50 -12.85
C VAL A 1151 -8.10 17.81 -13.56
N GLU A 1152 -8.12 17.80 -14.89
CA GLU A 1152 -7.91 18.97 -15.71
C GLU A 1152 -9.22 19.74 -15.95
N GLY A 1153 -9.16 21.06 -15.84
CA GLY A 1153 -10.31 21.92 -15.93
C GLY A 1153 -9.99 23.34 -16.40
N ARG A 1154 -11.04 24.16 -16.47
CA ARG A 1154 -10.92 25.60 -16.73
C ARG A 1154 -11.86 26.35 -15.81
N THR A 1155 -11.33 27.33 -15.10
CA THR A 1155 -12.12 28.21 -14.25
C THR A 1155 -12.08 29.65 -14.76
N ARG A 1156 -13.03 30.45 -14.28
CA ARG A 1156 -13.08 31.89 -14.54
C ARG A 1156 -12.81 32.65 -13.25
N LEU A 1157 -11.66 33.30 -13.19
CA LEU A 1157 -11.26 34.18 -12.09
C LEU A 1157 -11.88 35.57 -12.23
N ASP A 1158 -12.27 36.17 -11.11
CA ASP A 1158 -12.63 37.59 -11.04
C ASP A 1158 -11.36 38.44 -10.91
N VAL A 1159 -10.72 38.70 -12.06
CA VAL A 1159 -9.42 39.39 -12.11
C VAL A 1159 -9.60 40.90 -12.15
N SER A 1160 -9.17 41.57 -11.09
CA SER A 1160 -8.94 43.01 -11.06
C SER A 1160 -7.59 43.35 -11.69
N ARG A 1161 -7.49 44.46 -12.43
CA ARG A 1161 -6.25 44.89 -13.11
C ARG A 1161 -5.95 46.33 -12.80
N SER A 1162 -4.74 46.61 -12.34
CA SER A 1162 -4.29 47.97 -12.06
C SER A 1162 -2.77 48.07 -12.13
N GLY A 1163 -2.25 49.20 -12.60
CA GLY A 1163 -0.81 49.47 -12.57
C GLY A 1163 0.08 48.54 -13.40
N GLY A 1164 -0.47 47.78 -14.35
CA GLY A 1164 0.28 46.77 -15.13
C GLY A 1164 0.39 45.40 -14.44
N GLY A 1165 -0.39 45.16 -13.38
CA GLY A 1165 -0.53 43.86 -12.72
C GLY A 1165 -1.99 43.43 -12.58
N SER A 1166 -2.19 42.26 -11.99
CA SER A 1166 -3.49 41.62 -11.77
C SER A 1166 -3.66 41.17 -10.32
N ALA A 1167 -4.90 41.08 -9.85
CA ALA A 1167 -5.21 40.41 -8.58
C ALA A 1167 -6.54 39.67 -8.66
N PHE A 1168 -6.63 38.53 -7.97
CA PHE A 1168 -7.81 37.66 -7.89
C PHE A 1168 -7.81 36.87 -6.58
N THR A 1169 -8.90 36.17 -6.31
CA THR A 1169 -8.99 35.21 -5.19
C THR A 1169 -9.23 33.81 -5.76
N TYR A 1170 -8.62 32.81 -5.14
CA TYR A 1170 -8.85 31.39 -5.45
C TYR A 1170 -8.96 30.60 -4.14
N ASP A 1171 -9.88 29.64 -4.10
CA ASP A 1171 -10.08 28.75 -2.96
C ASP A 1171 -9.36 27.42 -3.28
N PHE A 1172 -8.20 27.19 -2.65
CA PHE A 1172 -7.48 25.92 -2.77
C PHE A 1172 -8.13 24.89 -1.84
N PRO A 1173 -8.64 23.75 -2.34
CA PRO A 1173 -9.35 22.78 -1.51
C PRO A 1173 -8.47 22.21 -0.38
N ALA A 1174 -9.10 21.70 0.68
CA ALA A 1174 -8.41 20.90 1.69
C ALA A 1174 -7.73 19.69 1.04
N HIS A 1175 -6.58 19.27 1.57
CA HIS A 1175 -5.81 18.11 1.09
C HIS A 1175 -5.68 18.08 -0.44
N SER A 1176 -5.09 19.12 -1.03
CA SER A 1176 -5.01 19.28 -2.48
C SER A 1176 -3.64 19.73 -3.02
N VAL A 1177 -3.39 19.41 -4.29
CA VAL A 1177 -2.34 19.97 -5.13
C VAL A 1177 -3.02 20.62 -6.32
N THR A 1178 -2.83 21.94 -6.51
CA THR A 1178 -3.49 22.71 -7.56
C THR A 1178 -2.47 23.51 -8.38
N PHE A 1179 -2.48 23.31 -9.69
CA PHE A 1179 -1.70 24.10 -10.65
C PHE A 1179 -2.61 25.03 -11.43
N LEU A 1180 -2.38 26.34 -11.31
CA LEU A 1180 -3.05 27.38 -12.10
C LEU A 1180 -2.11 27.89 -13.19
N ARG A 1181 -2.45 27.64 -14.46
CA ARG A 1181 -1.72 28.20 -15.60
C ARG A 1181 -2.31 29.55 -15.99
N LEU A 1182 -1.59 30.62 -15.62
CA LEU A 1182 -1.97 32.01 -15.78
C LEU A 1182 -1.37 32.57 -17.08
N GLN A 1183 -2.20 32.63 -18.12
CA GLN A 1183 -1.80 33.22 -19.40
C GLN A 1183 -1.75 34.76 -19.33
N GLU A 1184 -0.67 35.35 -19.83
CA GLU A 1184 -0.59 36.80 -20.02
C GLU A 1184 -1.57 37.26 -21.11
N ARG A 1185 -2.11 38.47 -20.95
CA ARG A 1185 -3.18 39.00 -21.79
C ARG A 1185 -2.74 39.44 -23.17
#